data_AF-A0AAJ1J3V1-F1
#
_entry.id   AF-A0AAJ1J3V1-F1
#
_cell.length_a   1.000
_cell.length_b   1.000
_cell.length_c   1.000
_cell.angle_alpha   90.00
_cell.angle_beta   90.00
_cell.angle_gamma   90.00
#
_symmetry.space_group_name_H-M   'P 1'
#
loop_
_entity.id
_entity.type
_entity.pdbx_description
1 polymer ?
#
loop_
_entity_poly.entity_id
_entity_poly.type
_entity_poly.pdbx_seq_one_letter_code
_entity_poly.pdbx_strand_id
1 'polypeptide(L)'
;MHRKFDKSWPQNQPPLLKRMAWVNIIVQLAFPVAGAFTPIIAAAKTHTTSHDQQLTALPTKPYILKSGETIDLIAKRYSLTVDDIKKINQFRTFSKPFSTLGIGDEIDVPRLRLNKFLPFNYSPLDESDSKDGTNSRLSNAAIRVGDVLKSNHISNSAKIQLNGLAVSEVNQQIQNWLGHYGTARVQANISDRGRLDGSQLDMLLPLYDTKSQLTFTQFGLRRLDKRNTVNLGVGQRRFFDGGMLGYNAFFDHDFTGENTRWGIGAEYARNYLKLGANGYFRLSNWKESHLLTDYDERPANGFDLRVQGYVPALPQLGGKLMYEHYFGNEVGLINQNHRQKDPSAFTVGINYTPIPLLTFGIDRKQSTSGGGETQFNMELNYEIGTPWEKQIDPDATDFKRTLQGSRYDLVDRNNQIVLEYRKREIIRLTMDSLITGHAGDIKPLHLTVDSKYGLKNIQWEAVNLFADGGEIERQGGSHYLLTLPEYHHQGNNTYILSAVAYDEYGNASQRVETQVQVLPAAVRDNKSTFTAKNNELLADDRSTTMLKLTLEDKEGKPIRDVAGDIKWVTNQLSGEGSEPTIGKIKETQSGVYEAILTAGKKIGILKITPEVDGVHIKPLKITFVHPDAPFIKNLTIVGKLEIGQKLSATYTFNPNGGEKVDKSRYVWGDKGNIDITNGHTIVESGKLPNYALELSDAGRVKAVAVQAQNGLGLIGNTMIVNTSMSQESGNRTHGGSEGGKVRGIADDIAATVNTDNTKKSNAITLTVKTFKHGQPVRNVAVEVQATQAINRQNKPQTITVLIGGKPALYQGVTDEQGVLSIPVTDPNGLGVKTSLKITAYGSAKPKTQDVIFTVPTSPDTPLANFWGHMSESVMGANGAIFMRPQLQVELKGNMKGMATFFESGEIWPRRVYRGAKWYCGKIHANLPTQEDLQSLYRAYSANEMHDLHGWPQHRSYRSSTPAEGNKVHIAVNIDNGIAHPIEDNIVSDYVICRQQNN
;
A
#
# COMPACT_ATOMS: atom_id res chain seq x y z
N MET A 1 -56.53 51.57 -51.03
CA MET A 1 -57.91 51.83 -50.56
C MET A 1 -57.82 52.49 -49.20
N HIS A 2 -58.30 53.73 -49.07
CA HIS A 2 -58.22 54.57 -47.88
C HIS A 2 -59.12 54.07 -46.73
N ARG A 3 -58.62 54.09 -45.48
CA ARG A 3 -59.14 54.96 -44.39
C ARG A 3 -58.39 54.79 -43.06
N LYS A 4 -57.89 55.94 -42.60
CA LYS A 4 -57.44 56.39 -41.28
C LYS A 4 -57.99 55.64 -40.06
N PHE A 5 -57.07 55.29 -39.15
CA PHE A 5 -57.12 55.76 -37.77
C PHE A 5 -55.80 56.47 -37.45
N ASP A 6 -55.82 57.79 -37.59
CA ASP A 6 -54.92 58.69 -36.88
C ASP A 6 -55.25 58.60 -35.38
N LYS A 7 -54.30 58.10 -34.58
CA LYS A 7 -54.07 58.58 -33.21
C LYS A 7 -52.59 58.40 -32.91
N SER A 8 -51.89 59.53 -32.78
CA SER A 8 -50.54 59.63 -32.26
C SER A 8 -50.45 58.93 -30.90
N TRP A 9 -49.67 57.85 -30.82
CA TRP A 9 -49.29 57.26 -29.54
C TRP A 9 -48.40 58.28 -28.80
N PRO A 10 -48.61 58.56 -27.50
CA PRO A 10 -47.97 59.71 -26.86
C PRO A 10 -46.45 59.53 -26.81
N GLN A 11 -45.75 60.56 -27.27
CA GLN A 11 -44.29 60.70 -27.28
C GLN A 11 -43.70 60.96 -25.87
N ASN A 12 -44.34 60.43 -24.83
CA ASN A 12 -43.89 60.49 -23.44
C ASN A 12 -44.50 59.30 -22.68
N GLN A 13 -43.98 58.09 -22.92
CA GLN A 13 -44.06 57.06 -21.88
C GLN A 13 -42.88 57.29 -20.93
N PRO A 14 -43.12 57.38 -19.60
CA PRO A 14 -42.02 57.55 -18.67
C PRO A 14 -41.02 56.40 -18.88
N PRO A 15 -39.70 56.64 -18.79
CA PRO A 15 -38.67 55.61 -18.92
C PRO A 15 -38.92 54.41 -17.99
N LEU A 16 -39.74 54.62 -16.95
CA LEU A 16 -40.28 53.61 -16.05
C LEU A 16 -41.13 52.52 -16.74
N LEU A 17 -41.95 52.82 -17.75
CA LEU A 17 -42.84 51.80 -18.36
C LEU A 17 -42.08 50.90 -19.34
N LYS A 18 -41.13 51.46 -20.11
CA LYS A 18 -40.16 50.68 -20.90
C LYS A 18 -39.24 49.87 -19.96
N ARG A 19 -38.74 50.47 -18.87
CA ARG A 19 -37.97 49.74 -17.85
C ARG A 19 -38.80 48.65 -17.20
N MET A 20 -40.08 48.86 -16.91
CA MET A 20 -40.95 47.83 -16.34
C MET A 20 -41.26 46.73 -17.33
N ALA A 21 -41.49 47.01 -18.61
CA ALA A 21 -41.64 45.99 -19.64
C ALA A 21 -40.37 45.15 -19.80
N TRP A 22 -39.19 45.79 -19.79
CA TRP A 22 -37.91 45.10 -19.83
C TRP A 22 -37.59 44.34 -18.55
N VAL A 23 -37.91 44.88 -17.37
CA VAL A 23 -37.81 44.16 -16.09
C VAL A 23 -38.76 42.96 -16.09
N ASN A 24 -39.98 43.08 -16.64
CA ASN A 24 -40.89 41.95 -16.75
C ASN A 24 -40.37 40.89 -17.73
N ILE A 25 -39.81 41.28 -18.87
CA ILE A 25 -39.20 40.36 -19.84
C ILE A 25 -37.95 39.69 -19.24
N ILE A 26 -37.09 40.45 -18.54
CA ILE A 26 -35.90 39.93 -17.84
C ILE A 26 -36.33 39.00 -16.70
N VAL A 27 -37.35 39.34 -15.93
CA VAL A 27 -37.87 38.50 -14.84
C VAL A 27 -38.51 37.23 -15.42
N GLN A 28 -39.27 37.32 -16.52
CA GLN A 28 -39.89 36.18 -17.20
C GLN A 28 -38.86 35.28 -17.92
N LEU A 29 -37.70 35.82 -18.35
CA LEU A 29 -36.57 35.06 -18.92
C LEU A 29 -35.61 34.52 -17.85
N ALA A 30 -35.48 35.21 -16.71
CA ALA A 30 -34.64 34.79 -15.59
C ALA A 30 -35.33 33.74 -14.70
N PHE A 31 -36.67 33.72 -14.63
CA PHE A 31 -37.42 32.74 -13.82
C PHE A 31 -37.21 31.27 -14.26
N PRO A 32 -37.21 30.94 -15.58
CA PRO A 32 -36.88 29.59 -16.04
C PRO A 32 -35.43 29.20 -15.76
N VAL A 33 -34.49 30.17 -15.82
CA VAL A 33 -33.07 29.93 -15.51
C VAL A 33 -32.87 29.70 -14.01
N ALA A 34 -33.50 30.50 -13.15
CA ALA A 34 -33.49 30.28 -11.70
C ALA A 34 -34.15 28.93 -11.34
N GLY A 35 -35.26 28.57 -12.00
CA GLY A 35 -35.97 27.30 -11.83
C GLY A 35 -35.24 26.06 -12.37
N ALA A 36 -34.34 26.20 -13.35
CA ALA A 36 -33.52 25.10 -13.85
C ALA A 36 -32.38 24.72 -12.88
N PHE A 37 -31.95 25.67 -12.04
CA PHE A 37 -30.91 25.52 -11.01
C PHE A 37 -31.47 25.38 -9.57
N THR A 38 -32.78 25.56 -9.33
CA THR A 38 -33.39 25.32 -7.99
C THR A 38 -33.16 23.93 -7.41
N PRO A 39 -33.11 22.80 -8.16
CA PRO A 39 -32.84 21.51 -7.53
C PRO A 39 -31.40 21.38 -7.03
N ILE A 40 -30.44 22.21 -7.48
CA ILE A 40 -29.08 22.21 -6.91
C ILE A 40 -29.09 22.82 -5.50
N ILE A 41 -29.96 23.80 -5.25
CA ILE A 41 -30.15 24.43 -3.94
C ILE A 41 -31.07 23.59 -3.05
N ALA A 42 -32.07 22.90 -3.62
CA ALA A 42 -33.04 22.11 -2.86
C ALA A 42 -32.59 20.66 -2.57
N ALA A 43 -31.88 20.00 -3.50
CA ALA A 43 -31.31 18.65 -3.26
C ALA A 43 -30.10 18.69 -2.31
N ALA A 44 -29.59 19.88 -1.97
CA ALA A 44 -28.58 20.07 -0.93
C ALA A 44 -29.11 19.82 0.50
N LYS A 45 -30.42 19.58 0.69
CA LYS A 45 -31.03 19.41 2.01
C LYS A 45 -31.36 17.98 2.43
N THR A 46 -31.10 16.96 1.61
CA THR A 46 -31.47 15.58 1.97
C THR A 46 -30.42 14.57 1.53
N HIS A 47 -29.64 14.08 2.49
CA HIS A 47 -29.11 12.71 2.62
C HIS A 47 -28.11 12.69 3.79
N THR A 48 -28.64 12.52 5.01
CA THR A 48 -27.90 12.56 6.28
C THR A 48 -27.52 11.17 6.80
N THR A 49 -27.40 10.15 5.94
CA THR A 49 -27.31 8.76 6.43
C THR A 49 -26.18 7.89 5.86
N SER A 50 -25.33 8.35 4.94
CA SER A 50 -24.21 7.53 4.41
C SER A 50 -22.80 7.98 4.82
N HIS A 51 -22.62 9.19 5.36
CA HIS A 51 -21.28 9.67 5.75
C HIS A 51 -20.78 9.06 7.07
N ASP A 52 -21.71 8.69 7.97
CA ASP A 52 -21.39 8.26 9.34
C ASP A 52 -20.79 6.85 9.44
N GLN A 53 -21.13 5.95 8.51
CA GLN A 53 -20.55 4.60 8.45
C GLN A 53 -19.17 4.54 7.79
N GLN A 54 -18.81 5.51 6.93
CA GLN A 54 -17.52 5.51 6.22
C GLN A 54 -16.37 6.06 7.06
N LEU A 55 -16.62 7.03 7.93
CA LEU A 55 -15.58 7.65 8.79
C LEU A 55 -15.06 6.72 9.89
N THR A 56 -15.89 5.80 10.37
CA THR A 56 -15.56 4.84 11.43
C THR A 56 -14.80 3.60 10.91
N ALA A 57 -14.79 3.39 9.59
CA ALA A 57 -14.07 2.32 8.91
C ALA A 57 -12.69 2.74 8.33
N LEU A 58 -12.27 4.00 8.52
CA LEU A 58 -10.97 4.48 8.05
C LEU A 58 -9.84 3.91 8.92
N PRO A 59 -8.75 3.37 8.33
CA PRO A 59 -7.59 2.95 9.12
C PRO A 59 -6.93 4.16 9.78
N THR A 60 -6.92 4.18 11.10
CA THR A 60 -6.38 5.28 11.91
C THR A 60 -4.96 5.02 12.40
N LYS A 61 -4.32 6.07 12.91
CA LYS A 61 -3.11 5.98 13.72
C LYS A 61 -3.26 6.89 14.95
N PRO A 62 -2.66 6.53 16.09
CA PRO A 62 -2.60 7.42 17.24
C PRO A 62 -1.78 8.67 16.95
N TYR A 63 -2.22 9.81 17.46
CA TYR A 63 -1.59 11.11 17.32
C TYR A 63 -1.73 11.92 18.60
N ILE A 64 -0.61 12.34 19.18
CA ILE A 64 -0.58 13.17 20.37
C ILE A 64 -0.53 14.64 19.93
N LEU A 65 -1.50 15.43 20.39
CA LEU A 65 -1.56 16.87 20.11
C LEU A 65 -0.31 17.58 20.63
N LYS A 66 0.37 18.32 19.75
CA LYS A 66 1.60 19.06 20.08
C LYS A 66 1.28 20.49 20.53
N SER A 67 2.29 21.18 21.05
CA SER A 67 2.17 22.56 21.52
C SER A 67 1.58 23.48 20.44
N GLY A 68 0.49 24.19 20.76
CA GLY A 68 -0.22 25.09 19.83
C GLY A 68 -1.21 24.41 18.88
N GLU A 69 -1.32 23.07 18.89
CA GLU A 69 -2.29 22.35 18.08
C GLU A 69 -3.63 22.23 18.82
N THR A 70 -4.69 22.70 18.19
CA THR A 70 -6.07 22.47 18.63
C THR A 70 -6.73 21.40 17.77
N ILE A 71 -7.82 20.81 18.25
CA ILE A 71 -8.61 19.86 17.44
C ILE A 71 -9.07 20.51 16.13
N ASP A 72 -9.41 21.80 16.13
CA ASP A 72 -9.69 22.57 14.90
C ASP A 72 -8.51 22.59 13.93
N LEU A 73 -7.30 22.75 14.44
CA LEU A 73 -6.08 22.79 13.63
C LEU A 73 -5.75 21.41 13.06
N ILE A 74 -5.99 20.34 13.82
CA ILE A 74 -5.83 18.97 13.35
C ILE A 74 -6.92 18.59 12.35
N ALA A 75 -8.17 18.96 12.61
CA ALA A 75 -9.29 18.77 11.70
C ALA A 75 -8.98 19.42 10.33
N LYS A 76 -8.55 20.68 10.35
CA LYS A 76 -8.09 21.40 9.14
C LYS A 76 -6.92 20.70 8.45
N ARG A 77 -5.93 20.20 9.20
CA ARG A 77 -4.75 19.49 8.67
C ARG A 77 -5.11 18.23 7.89
N TYR A 78 -6.14 17.51 8.32
CA TYR A 78 -6.64 16.31 7.63
C TYR A 78 -7.84 16.57 6.72
N SER A 79 -8.21 17.85 6.51
CA SER A 79 -9.39 18.25 5.72
C SER A 79 -10.71 17.63 6.23
N LEU A 80 -10.83 17.52 7.54
CA LEU A 80 -11.99 17.00 8.27
C LEU A 80 -12.60 18.11 9.14
N THR A 81 -13.83 17.92 9.60
CA THR A 81 -14.42 18.77 10.66
C THR A 81 -14.02 18.28 12.05
N VAL A 82 -14.18 19.13 13.07
CA VAL A 82 -13.97 18.73 14.48
C VAL A 82 -14.89 17.56 14.85
N ASP A 83 -16.11 17.53 14.31
CA ASP A 83 -17.08 16.45 14.53
C ASP A 83 -16.68 15.14 13.82
N ASP A 84 -16.04 15.22 12.65
CA ASP A 84 -15.51 14.05 11.95
C ASP A 84 -14.35 13.41 12.73
N ILE A 85 -13.43 14.23 13.24
CA ILE A 85 -12.35 13.77 14.11
C ILE A 85 -12.92 13.21 15.43
N LYS A 86 -13.99 13.81 15.97
CA LYS A 86 -14.71 13.28 17.15
C LYS A 86 -15.34 11.91 16.87
N LYS A 87 -15.91 11.70 15.69
CA LYS A 87 -16.49 10.41 15.25
C LYS A 87 -15.44 9.33 15.05
N ILE A 88 -14.28 9.67 14.48
CA ILE A 88 -13.13 8.74 14.38
C ILE A 88 -12.68 8.29 15.79
N ASN A 89 -12.77 9.19 16.76
CA ASN A 89 -12.38 8.97 18.15
C ASN A 89 -13.53 8.48 19.05
N GLN A 90 -14.66 8.06 18.48
CA GLN A 90 -15.86 7.73 19.26
C GLN A 90 -15.68 6.56 20.24
N PHE A 91 -14.67 5.72 20.03
CA PHE A 91 -14.34 4.58 20.90
C PHE A 91 -13.23 4.90 21.92
N ARG A 92 -12.72 6.14 21.94
CA ARG A 92 -11.74 6.61 22.92
C ARG A 92 -12.43 7.38 24.04
N THR A 93 -11.97 7.14 25.26
CA THR A 93 -12.43 7.86 26.45
C THR A 93 -11.48 9.00 26.76
N PHE A 94 -12.00 10.22 26.84
CA PHE A 94 -11.23 11.41 27.14
C PHE A 94 -11.55 11.93 28.54
N SER A 95 -10.53 12.40 29.27
CA SER A 95 -10.67 12.98 30.61
C SER A 95 -11.31 14.37 30.62
N LYS A 96 -11.50 14.97 29.45
CA LYS A 96 -12.11 16.30 29.22
C LYS A 96 -12.88 16.32 27.89
N PRO A 97 -13.80 17.29 27.68
CA PRO A 97 -14.59 17.37 26.45
C PRO A 97 -13.72 17.35 25.18
N PHE A 98 -14.18 16.66 24.14
CA PHE A 98 -13.41 16.45 22.91
C PHE A 98 -12.92 17.76 22.26
N SER A 99 -13.75 18.80 22.28
CA SER A 99 -13.42 20.13 21.73
C SER A 99 -12.39 20.91 22.57
N THR A 100 -12.07 20.46 23.79
CA THR A 100 -11.09 21.08 24.69
C THR A 100 -9.83 20.24 24.87
N LEU A 101 -9.67 19.20 24.04
CA LEU A 101 -8.41 18.46 23.93
C LEU A 101 -7.32 19.36 23.38
N GLY A 102 -6.14 19.23 23.95
CA GLY A 102 -4.97 20.03 23.65
C GLY A 102 -3.70 19.26 23.93
N ILE A 103 -2.62 19.99 24.15
CA ILE A 103 -1.25 19.46 24.23
C ILE A 103 -1.17 18.23 25.13
N GLY A 104 -0.66 17.13 24.58
CA GLY A 104 -0.48 15.86 25.29
C GLY A 104 -1.65 14.88 25.24
N ASP A 105 -2.82 15.30 24.74
CA ASP A 105 -3.95 14.38 24.55
C ASP A 105 -3.78 13.58 23.25
N GLU A 106 -4.05 12.27 23.33
CA GLU A 106 -3.92 11.34 22.22
C GLU A 106 -5.25 11.12 21.52
N ILE A 107 -5.30 11.43 20.23
CA ILE A 107 -6.44 11.20 19.34
C ILE A 107 -6.03 10.26 18.20
N ASP A 108 -6.98 9.49 17.67
CA ASP A 108 -6.85 8.80 16.41
C ASP A 108 -7.07 9.76 15.24
N VAL A 109 -6.17 9.72 14.27
CA VAL A 109 -6.26 10.46 13.01
C VAL A 109 -6.13 9.50 11.82
N PRO A 110 -6.70 9.80 10.64
CA PRO A 110 -6.61 8.92 9.47
C PRO A 110 -5.16 8.66 9.03
N ARG A 111 -4.84 7.43 8.59
CA ARG A 111 -3.58 7.13 7.90
C ARG A 111 -3.62 7.69 6.47
N LEU A 112 -2.74 8.65 6.16
CA LEU A 112 -2.52 9.13 4.79
C LEU A 112 -1.99 7.98 3.91
N ARG A 113 -2.72 7.60 2.85
CA ARG A 113 -2.18 6.77 1.77
C ARG A 113 -1.53 7.67 0.71
N LEU A 114 -0.22 7.53 0.51
CA LEU A 114 0.47 8.14 -0.62
C LEU A 114 0.05 7.40 -1.91
N ASN A 115 -0.61 8.08 -2.84
CA ASN A 115 -1.01 7.50 -4.12
C ASN A 115 0.18 7.46 -5.09
N LYS A 116 0.50 6.25 -5.57
CA LYS A 116 1.65 5.91 -6.43
C LYS A 116 1.35 6.02 -7.95
N PHE A 117 0.32 6.75 -8.35
CA PHE A 117 -0.22 6.75 -9.74
C PHE A 117 -0.32 8.14 -10.38
N LEU A 118 0.76 8.93 -10.36
CA LEU A 118 0.94 10.07 -11.25
C LEU A 118 2.35 9.98 -11.87
N PRO A 119 2.51 9.94 -13.21
CA PRO A 119 3.80 9.76 -13.86
C PRO A 119 4.53 11.08 -14.14
N PHE A 120 4.50 12.05 -13.21
CA PHE A 120 5.34 13.25 -13.27
C PHE A 120 5.77 13.65 -11.86
N ASN A 121 7.06 13.48 -11.58
CA ASN A 121 7.72 13.94 -10.36
C ASN A 121 7.75 15.48 -10.37
N TYR A 122 6.95 16.12 -9.51
CA TYR A 122 7.20 17.52 -9.13
C TYR A 122 8.03 17.50 -7.85
N SER A 123 9.30 17.90 -7.95
CA SER A 123 10.08 18.33 -6.79
C SER A 123 9.42 19.59 -6.20
N PRO A 124 9.39 19.76 -4.86
CA PRO A 124 9.01 21.03 -4.26
C PRO A 124 9.98 22.09 -4.76
N LEU A 125 9.47 23.14 -5.42
CA LEU A 125 10.26 24.32 -5.74
C LEU A 125 10.55 25.05 -4.43
N ASP A 126 11.85 25.21 -4.16
CA ASP A 126 12.38 26.08 -3.11
C ASP A 126 11.78 27.49 -3.22
N GLU A 127 11.40 28.04 -2.07
CA GLU A 127 11.09 29.46 -1.91
C GLU A 127 12.35 30.29 -2.16
N SER A 128 12.54 30.73 -3.41
CA SER A 128 13.41 31.86 -3.71
C SER A 128 12.57 33.05 -4.18
N ASP A 129 12.57 34.06 -3.32
CA ASP A 129 12.16 35.45 -3.51
C ASP A 129 12.31 35.93 -4.97
N SER A 130 11.19 36.20 -5.64
CA SER A 130 11.18 37.02 -6.87
C SER A 130 9.88 37.81 -6.97
N LYS A 131 10.04 39.14 -6.92
CA LYS A 131 9.00 40.13 -7.16
C LYS A 131 8.48 40.02 -8.59
N ASP A 132 7.39 39.27 -8.81
CA ASP A 132 6.58 39.47 -10.00
C ASP A 132 5.11 39.07 -9.77
N GLY A 133 4.20 40.05 -9.85
CA GLY A 133 2.76 39.91 -9.51
C GLY A 133 1.95 39.01 -10.45
N THR A 134 2.59 38.46 -11.47
CA THR A 134 1.99 37.58 -12.49
C THR A 134 2.02 36.11 -12.05
N ASN A 135 3.06 35.69 -11.31
CA ASN A 135 3.21 34.32 -10.82
C ASN A 135 2.20 33.98 -9.72
N SER A 136 1.81 34.93 -8.87
CA SER A 136 0.81 34.69 -7.84
C SER A 136 -0.60 34.44 -8.39
N ARG A 137 -0.94 35.01 -9.55
CA ARG A 137 -2.25 34.87 -10.20
C ARG A 137 -2.43 33.48 -10.85
N LEU A 138 -1.39 33.00 -11.53
CA LEU A 138 -1.38 31.68 -12.14
C LEU A 138 -1.31 30.57 -11.07
N SER A 139 -0.52 30.78 -10.01
CA SER A 139 -0.46 29.88 -8.85
C SER A 139 -1.80 29.80 -8.11
N ASN A 140 -2.51 30.92 -7.91
CA ASN A 140 -3.83 30.89 -7.27
C ASN A 140 -4.91 30.21 -8.12
N ALA A 141 -4.86 30.34 -9.45
CA ALA A 141 -5.74 29.59 -10.36
C ALA A 141 -5.42 28.09 -10.35
N ALA A 142 -4.13 27.73 -10.34
CA ALA A 142 -3.66 26.34 -10.26
C ALA A 142 -3.99 25.68 -8.91
N ILE A 143 -3.90 26.41 -7.80
CA ILE A 143 -4.31 25.94 -6.45
C ILE A 143 -5.81 25.63 -6.42
N ARG A 144 -6.66 26.46 -7.04
CA ARG A 144 -8.12 26.23 -7.10
C ARG A 144 -8.50 25.05 -7.98
N VAL A 145 -7.79 24.86 -9.10
CA VAL A 145 -7.91 23.66 -9.95
C VAL A 145 -7.47 22.42 -9.14
N GLY A 146 -6.37 22.52 -8.40
CA GLY A 146 -5.87 21.47 -7.52
C GLY A 146 -6.83 21.09 -6.40
N ASP A 147 -7.52 22.05 -5.77
CA ASP A 147 -8.48 21.80 -4.68
C ASP A 147 -9.80 21.21 -5.17
N VAL A 148 -10.22 21.52 -6.41
CA VAL A 148 -11.35 20.85 -7.07
C VAL A 148 -10.99 19.40 -7.43
N LEU A 149 -9.73 19.14 -7.80
CA LEU A 149 -9.24 17.81 -8.15
C LEU A 149 -8.84 16.94 -6.94
N LYS A 150 -8.68 17.53 -5.74
CA LYS A 150 -8.28 16.83 -4.50
C LYS A 150 -9.45 16.23 -3.71
N SER A 151 -10.70 16.60 -3.99
CA SER A 151 -11.83 16.10 -3.21
C SER A 151 -12.43 14.84 -3.84
N ASN A 152 -12.66 13.81 -3.02
CA ASN A 152 -13.35 12.59 -3.43
C ASN A 152 -14.87 12.79 -3.69
N HIS A 153 -15.37 14.03 -3.58
CA HIS A 153 -16.74 14.41 -3.93
C HIS A 153 -16.73 15.82 -4.54
N ILE A 154 -16.53 15.90 -5.85
CA ILE A 154 -16.44 17.15 -6.62
C ILE A 154 -17.72 18.00 -6.42
N SER A 155 -18.87 17.39 -6.12
CA SER A 155 -20.14 18.08 -5.82
C SER A 155 -20.07 18.95 -4.56
N ASN A 156 -19.28 18.57 -3.55
CA ASN A 156 -19.06 19.37 -2.34
C ASN A 156 -18.00 20.46 -2.55
N SER A 157 -17.00 20.24 -3.42
CA SER A 157 -16.05 21.29 -3.79
C SER A 157 -16.68 22.38 -4.67
N ALA A 158 -17.62 22.00 -5.54
CA ALA A 158 -18.43 22.96 -6.30
C ALA A 158 -19.32 23.81 -5.38
N LYS A 159 -19.88 23.24 -4.29
CA LYS A 159 -20.59 23.99 -3.22
C LYS A 159 -19.68 25.01 -2.51
N ILE A 160 -18.44 24.63 -2.21
CA ILE A 160 -17.47 25.50 -1.52
C ILE A 160 -17.04 26.67 -2.42
N GLN A 161 -16.96 26.45 -3.74
CA GLN A 161 -16.61 27.50 -4.70
C GLN A 161 -17.78 28.46 -5.00
N LEU A 162 -19.02 27.95 -5.03
CA LEU A 162 -20.23 28.78 -5.16
C LEU A 162 -20.50 29.62 -3.91
N ASN A 163 -20.25 29.08 -2.71
CA ASN A 163 -20.27 29.89 -1.47
C ASN A 163 -19.15 30.93 -1.47
N GLY A 164 -17.99 30.66 -2.07
CA GLY A 164 -16.91 31.64 -2.25
C GLY A 164 -17.25 32.83 -3.15
N LEU A 165 -18.32 32.74 -3.96
CA LEU A 165 -18.88 33.86 -4.72
C LEU A 165 -20.00 34.60 -3.97
N ALA A 166 -20.50 34.04 -2.86
CA ALA A 166 -21.67 34.53 -2.11
C ALA A 166 -21.38 34.84 -0.62
N VAL A 167 -20.12 34.95 -0.22
CA VAL A 167 -19.75 35.43 1.13
C VAL A 167 -19.40 36.91 1.05
N SER A 168 -20.33 37.72 1.57
CA SER A 168 -20.08 39.08 2.01
C SER A 168 -18.89 39.11 2.96
N GLU A 169 -18.01 40.10 2.77
CA GLU A 169 -16.92 40.49 3.66
C GLU A 169 -15.58 39.73 3.53
N VAL A 170 -14.95 39.77 2.34
CA VAL A 170 -13.49 39.61 2.19
C VAL A 170 -12.93 40.64 1.20
N ASN A 171 -11.99 41.44 1.70
CA ASN A 171 -11.55 42.75 1.20
C ASN A 171 -10.74 42.78 -0.12
N GLN A 172 -11.07 43.81 -0.93
CA GLN A 172 -10.32 44.51 -1.99
C GLN A 172 -9.63 43.75 -3.16
N GLN A 173 -9.16 42.52 -3.01
CA GLN A 173 -8.48 41.83 -4.14
C GLN A 173 -9.46 41.22 -5.17
N ILE A 174 -10.70 40.91 -4.77
CA ILE A 174 -11.72 40.33 -5.66
C ILE A 174 -12.33 41.40 -6.60
N GLN A 175 -12.45 42.64 -6.14
CA GLN A 175 -12.94 43.76 -6.97
C GLN A 175 -11.98 44.14 -8.11
N ASN A 176 -10.66 44.01 -7.89
CA ASN A 176 -9.67 44.24 -8.95
C ASN A 176 -9.63 43.09 -9.99
N TRP A 177 -9.98 41.86 -9.60
CA TRP A 177 -10.01 40.70 -10.47
C TRP A 177 -11.22 40.69 -11.42
N LEU A 178 -12.41 41.07 -10.92
CA LEU A 178 -13.63 41.23 -11.74
C LEU A 178 -13.69 42.57 -12.49
N GLY A 179 -12.70 43.43 -12.26
CA GLY A 179 -12.86 44.86 -12.51
C GLY A 179 -12.97 45.26 -13.98
N HIS A 180 -12.35 44.55 -14.95
CA HIS A 180 -12.17 45.21 -16.25
C HIS A 180 -12.32 44.42 -17.57
N TYR A 181 -12.30 43.09 -17.68
CA TYR A 181 -12.44 42.44 -19.01
C TYR A 181 -12.95 40.99 -18.91
N GLY A 182 -13.72 40.50 -19.89
CA GLY A 182 -14.20 39.11 -19.97
C GLY A 182 -15.58 38.95 -20.63
N THR A 183 -16.09 37.72 -20.70
CA THR A 183 -17.41 37.43 -21.28
C THR A 183 -18.17 36.41 -20.45
N ALA A 184 -19.44 36.69 -20.17
CA ALA A 184 -20.39 35.74 -19.57
C ALA A 184 -21.53 35.47 -20.57
N ARG A 185 -21.81 34.20 -20.85
CA ARG A 185 -22.89 33.77 -21.74
C ARG A 185 -23.88 32.88 -21.02
N VAL A 186 -25.16 33.22 -21.12
CA VAL A 186 -26.27 32.34 -20.76
C VAL A 186 -26.93 31.84 -22.03
N GLN A 187 -27.13 30.54 -22.16
CA GLN A 187 -27.77 29.92 -23.31
C GLN A 187 -28.94 29.04 -22.88
N ALA A 188 -30.08 29.21 -23.55
CA ALA A 188 -31.25 28.35 -23.43
C ALA A 188 -31.48 27.62 -24.76
N ASN A 189 -31.66 26.29 -24.68
CA ASN A 189 -31.83 25.40 -25.83
C ASN A 189 -33.26 24.87 -25.84
N ILE A 190 -33.96 25.02 -26.96
CA ILE A 190 -35.37 24.69 -27.12
C ILE A 190 -35.53 23.69 -28.28
N SER A 191 -36.20 22.55 -28.05
CA SER A 191 -36.51 21.57 -29.11
C SER A 191 -37.51 22.11 -30.14
N ASP A 192 -37.60 21.42 -31.27
CA ASP A 192 -38.69 21.51 -32.23
C ASP A 192 -40.11 21.37 -31.62
N ARG A 193 -40.22 20.69 -30.47
CA ARG A 193 -41.47 20.54 -29.69
C ARG A 193 -41.71 21.66 -28.68
N GLY A 194 -40.90 22.72 -28.68
CA GLY A 194 -41.05 23.87 -27.80
C GLY A 194 -40.72 23.60 -26.33
N ARG A 195 -40.00 22.51 -26.02
CA ARG A 195 -39.54 22.20 -24.65
C ARG A 195 -38.13 22.74 -24.42
N LEU A 196 -37.86 23.23 -23.22
CA LEU A 196 -36.50 23.58 -22.79
C LEU A 196 -35.70 22.28 -22.62
N ASP A 197 -34.77 22.03 -23.54
CA ASP A 197 -33.91 20.84 -23.56
C ASP A 197 -32.61 21.03 -22.77
N GLY A 198 -32.28 22.28 -22.44
CA GLY A 198 -31.30 22.59 -21.41
C GLY A 198 -30.91 24.05 -21.29
N SER A 199 -30.10 24.32 -20.27
CA SER A 199 -29.61 25.65 -19.93
C SER A 199 -28.11 25.61 -19.65
N GLN A 200 -27.39 26.63 -20.11
CA GLN A 200 -25.94 26.72 -20.00
C GLN A 200 -25.52 28.11 -19.52
N LEU A 201 -24.46 28.15 -18.71
CA LEU A 201 -23.76 29.33 -18.27
C LEU A 201 -22.27 29.12 -18.53
N ASP A 202 -21.65 29.97 -19.33
CA ASP A 202 -20.22 29.95 -19.61
C ASP A 202 -19.61 31.32 -19.28
N MET A 203 -18.39 31.34 -18.74
CA MET A 203 -17.66 32.56 -18.40
C MET A 203 -16.19 32.43 -18.81
N LEU A 204 -15.68 33.39 -19.59
CA LEU A 204 -14.26 33.53 -19.90
C LEU A 204 -13.70 34.74 -19.19
N LEU A 205 -12.58 34.52 -18.51
CA LEU A 205 -11.90 35.52 -17.70
C LEU A 205 -10.43 35.63 -18.15
N PRO A 206 -9.98 36.82 -18.57
CA PRO A 206 -8.59 37.06 -18.92
C PRO A 206 -7.70 36.98 -17.68
N LEU A 207 -6.63 36.19 -17.75
CA LEU A 207 -5.59 36.10 -16.72
C LEU A 207 -4.42 37.03 -17.03
N TYR A 208 -4.10 37.16 -18.32
CA TYR A 208 -3.05 38.03 -18.85
C TYR A 208 -3.49 38.53 -20.23
N ASP A 209 -3.51 39.83 -20.44
CA ASP A 209 -4.01 40.42 -21.68
C ASP A 209 -3.13 41.57 -22.15
N THR A 210 -2.65 41.47 -23.38
CA THR A 210 -1.79 42.41 -24.09
C THR A 210 -2.29 42.53 -25.52
N LYS A 211 -1.84 43.51 -26.30
CA LYS A 211 -2.28 43.66 -27.71
C LYS A 211 -2.05 42.39 -28.56
N SER A 212 -0.93 41.70 -28.37
CA SER A 212 -0.53 40.52 -29.16
C SER A 212 -0.87 39.17 -28.52
N GLN A 213 -1.30 39.13 -27.25
CA GLN A 213 -1.55 37.87 -26.54
C GLN A 213 -2.63 38.01 -25.47
N LEU A 214 -3.52 37.02 -25.40
CA LEU A 214 -4.48 36.81 -24.32
C LEU A 214 -4.30 35.40 -23.74
N THR A 215 -4.03 35.31 -22.45
CA THR A 215 -4.13 34.08 -21.66
C THR A 215 -5.40 34.16 -20.82
N PHE A 216 -6.23 33.13 -20.84
CA PHE A 216 -7.54 33.14 -20.19
C PHE A 216 -7.82 31.83 -19.46
N THR A 217 -8.78 31.90 -18.54
CA THR A 217 -9.49 30.74 -17.98
C THR A 217 -10.95 30.80 -18.39
N GLN A 218 -11.57 29.63 -18.59
CA GLN A 218 -12.98 29.52 -18.93
C GLN A 218 -13.66 28.53 -18.00
N PHE A 219 -14.80 28.91 -17.46
CA PHE A 219 -15.64 28.09 -16.60
C PHE A 219 -17.02 27.94 -17.24
N GLY A 220 -17.60 26.74 -17.16
CA GLY A 220 -18.93 26.47 -17.68
C GLY A 220 -19.73 25.56 -16.75
N LEU A 221 -21.01 25.86 -16.60
CA LEU A 221 -22.01 25.03 -15.93
C LEU A 221 -23.18 24.85 -16.87
N ARG A 222 -23.62 23.61 -17.07
CA ARG A 222 -24.76 23.33 -17.92
C ARG A 222 -25.58 22.17 -17.42
N ARG A 223 -26.88 22.23 -17.72
CA ARG A 223 -27.82 21.13 -17.55
C ARG A 223 -28.40 20.78 -18.91
N LEU A 224 -27.97 19.66 -19.49
CA LEU A 224 -28.37 19.15 -20.80
C LEU A 224 -28.71 17.67 -20.66
N ASP A 225 -29.76 17.20 -21.33
CA ASP A 225 -30.17 15.78 -21.32
C ASP A 225 -30.29 15.17 -19.91
N LYS A 226 -30.84 15.96 -18.96
CA LYS A 226 -30.97 15.62 -17.54
C LYS A 226 -29.66 15.46 -16.76
N ARG A 227 -28.50 15.79 -17.36
CA ARG A 227 -27.18 15.73 -16.72
C ARG A 227 -26.67 17.11 -16.37
N ASN A 228 -25.93 17.21 -15.27
CA ASN A 228 -25.27 18.45 -14.85
C ASN A 228 -23.76 18.32 -15.12
N THR A 229 -23.22 19.19 -15.95
CA THR A 229 -21.81 19.15 -16.36
C THR A 229 -21.12 20.46 -15.99
N VAL A 230 -19.91 20.36 -15.45
CA VAL A 230 -18.98 21.48 -15.29
C VAL A 230 -17.84 21.35 -16.28
N ASN A 231 -17.36 22.49 -16.77
CA ASN A 231 -16.22 22.58 -17.66
C ASN A 231 -15.27 23.63 -17.10
N LEU A 232 -13.99 23.29 -17.01
CA LEU A 232 -12.93 24.19 -16.59
C LEU A 232 -11.80 24.13 -17.59
N GLY A 233 -11.46 25.25 -18.20
CA GLY A 233 -10.43 25.30 -19.22
C GLY A 233 -9.48 26.46 -19.06
N VAL A 234 -8.32 26.32 -19.68
CA VAL A 234 -7.30 27.36 -19.81
C VAL A 234 -6.88 27.44 -21.27
N GLY A 235 -6.55 28.63 -21.73
CA GLY A 235 -6.11 28.81 -23.11
C GLY A 235 -5.28 30.05 -23.32
N GLN A 236 -4.63 30.10 -24.48
CA GLN A 236 -3.90 31.25 -24.96
C GLN A 236 -4.27 31.55 -26.40
N ARG A 237 -4.42 32.83 -26.72
CA ARG A 237 -4.63 33.38 -28.07
C ARG A 237 -3.51 34.35 -28.38
N ARG A 238 -2.88 34.19 -29.54
CA ARG A 238 -1.87 35.10 -30.08
C ARG A 238 -2.40 35.81 -31.31
N PHE A 239 -2.30 37.12 -31.30
CA PHE A 239 -2.78 38.02 -32.35
C PHE A 239 -1.59 38.52 -33.16
N PHE A 240 -1.73 38.45 -34.48
CA PHE A 240 -0.79 38.97 -35.46
C PHE A 240 -1.56 39.71 -36.55
N ASP A 241 -0.86 40.30 -37.51
CA ASP A 241 -1.52 41.09 -38.54
C ASP A 241 -2.50 40.23 -39.36
N GLY A 242 -3.77 40.61 -39.34
CA GLY A 242 -4.86 39.92 -40.02
C GLY A 242 -5.30 38.56 -39.45
N GLY A 243 -4.80 38.10 -38.29
CA GLY A 243 -5.19 36.79 -37.74
C GLY A 243 -4.94 36.55 -36.26
N MET A 244 -5.55 35.48 -35.74
CA MET A 244 -5.36 34.96 -34.38
C MET A 244 -5.16 33.45 -34.42
N LEU A 245 -4.18 32.96 -33.66
CA LEU A 245 -3.98 31.53 -33.38
C LEU A 245 -4.15 31.28 -31.89
N GLY A 246 -4.93 30.28 -31.53
CA GLY A 246 -5.17 29.92 -30.15
C GLY A 246 -5.03 28.43 -29.89
N TYR A 247 -4.74 28.09 -28.64
CA TYR A 247 -4.85 26.73 -28.14
C TYR A 247 -5.47 26.75 -26.75
N ASN A 248 -6.18 25.69 -26.41
CA ASN A 248 -6.87 25.56 -25.14
C ASN A 248 -6.89 24.11 -24.66
N ALA A 249 -7.04 23.94 -23.35
CA ALA A 249 -7.21 22.65 -22.71
C ALA A 249 -8.36 22.75 -21.71
N PHE A 250 -9.21 21.72 -21.67
CA PHE A 250 -10.40 21.67 -20.83
C PHE A 250 -10.46 20.37 -20.04
N PHE A 251 -10.98 20.48 -18.83
CA PHE A 251 -11.43 19.40 -17.99
C PHE A 251 -12.95 19.47 -17.90
N ASP A 252 -13.62 18.41 -18.31
CA ASP A 252 -15.08 18.29 -18.27
C ASP A 252 -15.46 17.21 -17.27
N HIS A 253 -16.43 17.52 -16.41
CA HIS A 253 -16.96 16.56 -15.44
C HIS A 253 -18.48 16.62 -15.39
N ASP A 254 -19.13 15.49 -15.69
CA ASP A 254 -20.56 15.26 -15.51
C ASP A 254 -20.80 14.71 -14.10
N PHE A 255 -21.50 15.47 -13.26
CA PHE A 255 -21.84 15.09 -11.89
C PHE A 255 -22.96 14.07 -11.80
N THR A 256 -23.80 13.96 -12.84
CA THR A 256 -24.96 13.06 -12.82
C THR A 256 -24.53 11.63 -13.10
N GLY A 257 -23.65 11.42 -14.07
CA GLY A 257 -23.05 10.10 -14.36
C GLY A 257 -21.63 9.91 -13.84
N GLU A 258 -21.07 10.89 -13.14
CA GLU A 258 -19.66 10.92 -12.69
C GLU A 258 -18.63 10.74 -13.83
N ASN A 259 -18.95 11.15 -15.06
CA ASN A 259 -18.06 10.96 -16.21
C ASN A 259 -17.06 12.11 -16.33
N THR A 260 -15.79 11.78 -16.55
CA THR A 260 -14.70 12.76 -16.63
C THR A 260 -13.95 12.64 -17.94
N ARG A 261 -13.76 13.78 -18.60
CA ARG A 261 -13.10 13.89 -19.89
C ARG A 261 -12.13 15.06 -19.86
N TRP A 262 -11.08 14.99 -20.65
CA TRP A 262 -10.29 16.15 -20.99
C TRP A 262 -10.36 16.43 -22.48
N GLY A 263 -10.19 17.69 -22.85
CA GLY A 263 -10.17 18.12 -24.24
C GLY A 263 -9.02 19.06 -24.52
N ILE A 264 -8.55 19.05 -25.76
CA ILE A 264 -7.59 20.01 -26.30
C ILE A 264 -8.22 20.65 -27.53
N GLY A 265 -8.11 21.97 -27.65
CA GLY A 265 -8.59 22.72 -28.80
C GLY A 265 -7.48 23.55 -29.44
N ALA A 266 -7.60 23.73 -30.75
CA ALA A 266 -6.84 24.70 -31.53
C ALA A 266 -7.83 25.66 -32.21
N GLU A 267 -7.48 26.94 -32.24
CA GLU A 267 -8.30 28.02 -32.78
C GLU A 267 -7.54 28.78 -33.86
N TYR A 268 -8.24 29.15 -34.92
CA TYR A 268 -7.79 30.15 -35.88
C TYR A 268 -8.91 31.12 -36.16
N ALA A 269 -8.65 32.43 -36.06
CA ALA A 269 -9.66 33.44 -36.39
C ALA A 269 -9.11 34.55 -37.29
N ARG A 270 -10.02 35.16 -38.04
CA ARG A 270 -9.87 36.43 -38.76
C ARG A 270 -11.12 37.28 -38.51
N ASN A 271 -11.13 38.51 -39.00
CA ASN A 271 -12.36 39.29 -39.04
C ASN A 271 -13.46 38.47 -39.74
N TYR A 272 -14.61 38.35 -39.08
CA TYR A 272 -15.80 37.63 -39.55
C TYR A 272 -15.67 36.11 -39.73
N LEU A 273 -14.54 35.48 -39.36
CA LEU A 273 -14.33 34.04 -39.53
C LEU A 273 -13.62 33.40 -38.34
N LYS A 274 -14.12 32.27 -37.87
CA LYS A 274 -13.50 31.43 -36.83
C LYS A 274 -13.49 29.97 -37.23
N LEU A 275 -12.36 29.32 -37.00
CA LEU A 275 -12.14 27.90 -37.18
C LEU A 275 -11.70 27.31 -35.84
N GLY A 276 -12.28 26.17 -35.48
CA GLY A 276 -11.94 25.41 -34.29
C GLY A 276 -11.72 23.94 -34.62
N ALA A 277 -10.72 23.34 -33.99
CA ALA A 277 -10.51 21.89 -34.03
C ALA A 277 -10.32 21.41 -32.59
N ASN A 278 -11.15 20.47 -32.14
CA ASN A 278 -11.16 20.01 -30.76
C ASN A 278 -11.04 18.49 -30.70
N GLY A 279 -10.15 17.99 -29.84
CA GLY A 279 -10.02 16.58 -29.49
C GLY A 279 -10.59 16.32 -28.10
N TYR A 280 -11.26 15.19 -27.93
CA TYR A 280 -11.94 14.77 -26.70
C TYR A 280 -11.46 13.40 -26.28
N PHE A 281 -10.98 13.30 -25.04
CA PHE A 281 -10.31 12.12 -24.54
C PHE A 281 -10.86 11.75 -23.16
N ARG A 282 -11.31 10.51 -23.01
CA ARG A 282 -11.83 9.98 -21.74
C ARG A 282 -10.77 9.99 -20.65
N LEU A 283 -11.18 10.29 -19.42
CA LEU A 283 -10.40 10.07 -18.19
C LEU A 283 -11.07 9.06 -17.27
N SER A 284 -12.40 8.95 -17.29
CA SER A 284 -13.14 7.94 -16.52
C SER A 284 -13.34 6.63 -17.30
N ASN A 285 -13.22 5.52 -16.59
CA ASN A 285 -13.53 4.18 -17.11
C ASN A 285 -15.04 3.90 -17.09
N TRP A 286 -15.41 2.74 -17.64
CA TRP A 286 -16.76 2.19 -17.58
C TRP A 286 -17.30 2.14 -16.14
N LYS A 287 -18.54 2.56 -15.98
CA LYS A 287 -19.29 2.60 -14.73
C LYS A 287 -20.77 2.44 -15.04
N GLU A 288 -21.57 2.05 -14.04
CA GLU A 288 -23.02 1.91 -14.23
C GLU A 288 -23.64 3.21 -14.77
N SER A 289 -24.45 3.10 -15.83
CA SER A 289 -25.14 4.23 -16.40
C SER A 289 -26.24 4.70 -15.46
N HIS A 290 -26.26 6.01 -15.20
CA HIS A 290 -27.30 6.61 -14.38
C HIS A 290 -28.67 6.67 -15.09
N LEU A 291 -28.68 6.67 -16.43
CA LEU A 291 -29.89 6.91 -17.23
C LEU A 291 -30.32 5.70 -18.06
N LEU A 292 -29.49 4.66 -18.16
CA LEU A 292 -29.79 3.41 -18.88
C LEU A 292 -29.60 2.23 -17.93
N THR A 293 -30.72 1.63 -17.51
CA THR A 293 -30.72 0.42 -16.68
C THR A 293 -29.93 -0.69 -17.39
N ASP A 294 -29.02 -1.34 -16.65
CA ASP A 294 -28.21 -2.48 -17.10
C ASP A 294 -27.19 -2.18 -18.19
N TYR A 295 -26.81 -0.92 -18.34
CA TYR A 295 -25.68 -0.51 -19.15
C TYR A 295 -24.60 0.11 -18.28
N ASP A 296 -23.34 -0.07 -18.69
CA ASP A 296 -22.27 0.83 -18.28
C ASP A 296 -22.16 1.99 -19.27
N GLU A 297 -21.69 3.14 -18.81
CA GLU A 297 -21.36 4.31 -19.62
C GLU A 297 -19.92 4.79 -19.34
N ARG A 298 -19.33 5.50 -20.31
CA ARG A 298 -18.11 6.28 -20.16
C ARG A 298 -18.03 7.37 -21.23
N PRO A 299 -17.15 8.38 -21.13
CA PRO A 299 -16.90 9.30 -22.22
C PRO A 299 -16.38 8.58 -23.48
N ALA A 300 -16.99 8.89 -24.63
CA ALA A 300 -16.48 8.50 -25.93
C ALA A 300 -15.30 9.40 -26.31
N ASN A 301 -14.23 8.81 -26.85
CA ASN A 301 -13.19 9.60 -27.49
C ASN A 301 -13.70 10.10 -28.83
N GLY A 302 -13.29 11.29 -29.25
CA GLY A 302 -13.70 11.84 -30.53
C GLY A 302 -13.07 13.17 -30.82
N PHE A 303 -13.48 13.78 -31.91
CA PHE A 303 -13.05 15.12 -32.29
C PHE A 303 -14.18 15.87 -32.99
N ASP A 304 -14.07 17.19 -33.02
CA ASP A 304 -14.88 18.02 -33.90
C ASP A 304 -14.06 19.09 -34.63
N LEU A 305 -14.60 19.49 -35.79
CA LEU A 305 -14.13 20.59 -36.61
C LEU A 305 -15.28 21.59 -36.75
N ARG A 306 -14.99 22.86 -36.53
CA ARG A 306 -16.01 23.92 -36.44
C ARG A 306 -15.61 25.12 -37.28
N VAL A 307 -16.58 25.66 -38.01
CA VAL A 307 -16.47 26.87 -38.82
C VAL A 307 -17.61 27.79 -38.46
N GLN A 308 -17.29 29.03 -38.10
CA GLN A 308 -18.28 30.09 -37.90
C GLN A 308 -17.89 31.28 -38.77
N GLY A 309 -18.85 31.77 -39.56
CA GLY A 309 -18.66 32.92 -40.44
C GLY A 309 -19.79 33.93 -40.27
N TYR A 310 -19.49 35.21 -40.45
CA TYR A 310 -20.46 36.30 -40.41
C TYR A 310 -20.40 37.08 -41.73
N VAL A 311 -21.55 37.56 -42.20
CA VAL A 311 -21.62 38.30 -43.47
C VAL A 311 -21.09 39.73 -43.24
N PRO A 312 -20.00 40.20 -43.88
CA PRO A 312 -19.46 41.53 -43.59
C PRO A 312 -20.44 42.68 -43.91
N ALA A 313 -21.26 42.52 -44.95
CA ALA A 313 -22.31 43.49 -45.30
C ALA A 313 -23.54 43.42 -44.36
N LEU A 314 -23.66 42.37 -43.55
CA LEU A 314 -24.74 42.17 -42.58
C LEU A 314 -24.20 41.40 -41.35
N PRO A 315 -23.38 42.04 -40.48
CA PRO A 315 -22.64 41.36 -39.40
C PRO A 315 -23.52 40.72 -38.33
N GLN A 316 -24.81 41.08 -38.31
CA GLN A 316 -25.84 40.48 -37.47
C GLN A 316 -26.14 39.05 -37.91
N LEU A 317 -25.92 38.67 -39.17
CA LEU A 317 -26.19 37.34 -39.71
C LEU A 317 -24.92 36.49 -39.75
N GLY A 318 -24.96 35.33 -39.11
CA GLY A 318 -23.88 34.35 -39.11
C GLY A 318 -24.33 32.95 -39.51
N GLY A 319 -23.38 32.18 -40.04
CA GLY A 319 -23.53 30.77 -40.36
C GLY A 319 -22.52 29.95 -39.58
N LYS A 320 -22.89 28.70 -39.28
CA LYS A 320 -21.99 27.73 -38.67
C LYS A 320 -22.08 26.36 -39.32
N LEU A 321 -20.94 25.71 -39.42
CA LEU A 321 -20.80 24.34 -39.89
C LEU A 321 -19.92 23.58 -38.90
N MET A 322 -20.37 22.40 -38.48
CA MET A 322 -19.64 21.53 -37.57
C MET A 322 -19.64 20.11 -38.12
N TYR A 323 -18.50 19.43 -38.00
CA TYR A 323 -18.37 18.00 -38.21
C TYR A 323 -17.82 17.37 -36.93
N GLU A 324 -18.46 16.31 -36.47
CA GLU A 324 -18.03 15.59 -35.27
C GLU A 324 -17.99 14.08 -35.53
N HIS A 325 -16.98 13.41 -34.98
CA HIS A 325 -16.83 11.96 -35.07
C HIS A 325 -16.33 11.41 -33.74
N TYR A 326 -16.96 10.34 -33.28
CA TYR A 326 -16.65 9.69 -32.01
C TYR A 326 -16.44 8.20 -32.22
N PHE A 327 -15.60 7.61 -31.38
CA PHE A 327 -15.18 6.22 -31.46
C PHE A 327 -15.80 5.40 -30.33
N GLY A 328 -16.34 4.23 -30.67
CA GLY A 328 -16.94 3.29 -29.72
C GLY A 328 -17.99 2.37 -30.35
N ASN A 329 -18.36 1.31 -29.63
CA ASN A 329 -19.31 0.32 -30.13
C ASN A 329 -20.77 0.79 -30.05
N GLU A 330 -21.16 1.44 -28.95
CA GLU A 330 -22.50 2.03 -28.77
C GLU A 330 -22.38 3.47 -28.28
N VAL A 331 -22.08 4.40 -29.18
CA VAL A 331 -21.94 5.83 -28.87
C VAL A 331 -23.27 6.55 -29.07
N GLY A 332 -23.73 7.28 -28.04
CA GLY A 332 -24.95 8.09 -28.10
C GLY A 332 -24.68 9.51 -28.60
N LEU A 333 -24.40 9.68 -29.90
CA LEU A 333 -24.03 10.98 -30.49
C LEU A 333 -25.19 11.98 -30.60
N ILE A 334 -26.39 11.48 -30.88
CA ILE A 334 -27.63 12.28 -30.95
C ILE A 334 -28.37 12.19 -29.62
N ASN A 335 -28.57 10.97 -29.11
CA ASN A 335 -29.10 10.76 -27.76
C ASN A 335 -28.76 9.34 -27.28
N GLN A 336 -28.96 9.10 -25.98
CA GLN A 336 -28.67 7.81 -25.35
C GLN A 336 -29.48 6.61 -25.88
N ASN A 337 -30.62 6.84 -26.55
CA ASN A 337 -31.47 5.79 -27.10
C ASN A 337 -31.10 5.43 -28.55
N HIS A 338 -30.39 6.31 -29.25
CA HIS A 338 -29.91 6.11 -30.62
C HIS A 338 -28.40 5.95 -30.59
N ARG A 339 -27.95 4.77 -30.16
CA ARG A 339 -26.53 4.43 -30.02
C ARG A 339 -26.03 3.74 -31.28
N GLN A 340 -24.84 4.14 -31.72
CA GLN A 340 -24.29 3.74 -33.03
C GLN A 340 -22.80 3.41 -32.87
N LYS A 341 -22.29 2.55 -33.76
CA LYS A 341 -20.85 2.26 -33.82
C LYS A 341 -20.14 3.36 -34.60
N ASP A 342 -19.09 3.91 -33.99
CA ASP A 342 -18.23 4.96 -34.54
C ASP A 342 -19.01 6.08 -35.28
N PRO A 343 -19.98 6.76 -34.64
CA PRO A 343 -20.88 7.66 -35.34
C PRO A 343 -20.20 8.97 -35.75
N SER A 344 -20.73 9.60 -36.78
CA SER A 344 -20.39 10.95 -37.19
C SER A 344 -21.65 11.78 -37.46
N ALA A 345 -21.56 13.09 -37.22
CA ALA A 345 -22.65 14.01 -37.48
C ALA A 345 -22.15 15.32 -38.10
N PHE A 346 -23.03 15.91 -38.91
CA PHE A 346 -22.87 17.26 -39.44
C PHE A 346 -23.91 18.19 -38.84
N THR A 347 -23.48 19.35 -38.38
CA THR A 347 -24.38 20.40 -37.89
C THR A 347 -24.27 21.62 -38.77
N VAL A 348 -25.40 22.07 -39.33
CA VAL A 348 -25.53 23.32 -40.06
C VAL A 348 -26.42 24.24 -39.23
N GLY A 349 -25.97 25.47 -39.00
CA GLY A 349 -26.76 26.44 -38.26
C GLY A 349 -26.67 27.85 -38.81
N ILE A 350 -27.73 28.61 -38.54
CA ILE A 350 -27.82 30.04 -38.86
C ILE A 350 -28.10 30.77 -37.56
N ASN A 351 -27.41 31.89 -37.33
CA ASN A 351 -27.62 32.74 -36.18
C ASN A 351 -27.83 34.21 -36.57
N TYR A 352 -28.64 34.91 -35.78
CA TYR A 352 -28.95 36.31 -35.91
C TYR A 352 -28.71 37.03 -34.58
N THR A 353 -27.79 37.99 -34.58
CA THR A 353 -27.38 38.80 -33.44
C THR A 353 -27.81 40.25 -33.69
N PRO A 354 -29.05 40.64 -33.36
CA PRO A 354 -29.54 42.00 -33.59
C PRO A 354 -28.77 43.06 -32.79
N ILE A 355 -28.25 42.67 -31.62
CA ILE A 355 -27.43 43.49 -30.72
C ILE A 355 -26.35 42.59 -30.09
N PRO A 356 -25.17 43.10 -29.72
CA PRO A 356 -24.09 42.30 -29.12
C PRO A 356 -24.53 41.41 -27.94
N LEU A 357 -25.48 41.89 -27.14
CA LEU A 357 -26.01 41.19 -25.97
C LEU A 357 -26.86 39.95 -26.31
N LEU A 358 -27.48 39.87 -27.49
CA LEU A 358 -28.52 38.88 -27.76
C LEU A 358 -28.31 38.19 -29.11
N THR A 359 -28.32 36.86 -29.12
CA THR A 359 -28.20 36.05 -30.34
C THR A 359 -29.27 34.97 -30.38
N PHE A 360 -29.94 34.84 -31.52
CA PHE A 360 -30.87 33.75 -31.82
C PHE A 360 -30.21 32.81 -32.82
N GLY A 361 -30.38 31.50 -32.66
CA GLY A 361 -29.83 30.50 -33.56
C GLY A 361 -30.81 29.37 -33.85
N ILE A 362 -30.69 28.79 -35.04
CA ILE A 362 -31.31 27.51 -35.39
C ILE A 362 -30.23 26.58 -35.93
N ASP A 363 -30.18 25.38 -35.36
CA ASP A 363 -29.21 24.35 -35.68
C ASP A 363 -29.92 23.10 -36.16
N ARG A 364 -29.41 22.49 -37.21
CA ARG A 364 -29.80 21.16 -37.65
C ARG A 364 -28.59 20.24 -37.59
N LYS A 365 -28.59 19.30 -36.65
CA LYS A 365 -27.60 18.22 -36.55
C LYS A 365 -28.15 16.96 -37.20
N GLN A 366 -27.36 16.35 -38.08
CA GLN A 366 -27.73 15.17 -38.85
C GLN A 366 -26.65 14.09 -38.69
N SER A 367 -27.04 12.91 -38.18
CA SER A 367 -26.13 11.75 -38.09
C SER A 367 -26.01 11.04 -39.45
N THR A 368 -24.83 10.52 -39.75
CA THR A 368 -24.53 9.78 -41.00
C THR A 368 -25.24 8.43 -41.09
N SER A 369 -25.57 7.82 -39.96
CA SER A 369 -26.28 6.53 -39.86
C SER A 369 -27.79 6.69 -39.61
N GLY A 370 -28.31 7.90 -39.82
CA GLY A 370 -29.75 8.20 -39.73
C GLY A 370 -30.14 8.84 -38.39
N GLY A 371 -31.23 9.62 -38.43
CA GLY A 371 -31.66 10.46 -37.32
C GLY A 371 -31.01 11.85 -37.34
N GLY A 372 -31.73 12.84 -36.81
CA GLY A 372 -31.26 14.21 -36.73
C GLY A 372 -32.13 15.01 -35.78
N GLU A 373 -31.58 16.11 -35.29
CA GLU A 373 -32.22 16.99 -34.33
C GLU A 373 -32.15 18.44 -34.81
N THR A 374 -33.25 19.17 -34.58
CA THR A 374 -33.31 20.61 -34.81
C THR A 374 -33.41 21.29 -33.46
N GLN A 375 -32.54 22.28 -33.22
CA GLN A 375 -32.46 22.99 -31.96
C GLN A 375 -32.54 24.50 -32.20
N PHE A 376 -33.39 25.16 -31.41
CA PHE A 376 -33.47 26.61 -31.33
C PHE A 376 -32.66 27.10 -30.13
N ASN A 377 -31.79 28.08 -30.36
CA ASN A 377 -30.88 28.62 -29.36
C ASN A 377 -31.19 30.08 -29.10
N MET A 378 -31.24 30.46 -27.83
CA MET A 378 -31.24 31.85 -27.40
C MET A 378 -30.04 32.08 -26.49
N GLU A 379 -29.17 33.00 -26.88
CA GLU A 379 -27.93 33.32 -26.17
C GLU A 379 -27.93 34.77 -25.70
N LEU A 380 -27.69 34.97 -24.41
CA LEU A 380 -27.43 36.26 -23.79
C LEU A 380 -25.92 36.38 -23.52
N ASN A 381 -25.24 37.27 -24.23
CA ASN A 381 -23.79 37.45 -24.20
C ASN A 381 -23.43 38.79 -23.54
N TYR A 382 -23.08 38.76 -22.26
CA TYR A 382 -22.66 39.93 -21.51
C TYR A 382 -21.14 40.09 -21.51
N GLU A 383 -20.65 41.20 -22.05
CA GLU A 383 -19.22 41.53 -22.06
C GLU A 383 -18.88 42.41 -20.85
N ILE A 384 -17.99 41.93 -19.99
CA ILE A 384 -17.63 42.57 -18.73
C ILE A 384 -16.70 43.76 -19.02
N GLY A 385 -17.05 44.94 -18.52
CA GLY A 385 -16.30 46.18 -18.75
C GLY A 385 -16.74 46.99 -19.97
N THR A 386 -17.56 46.42 -20.87
CA THR A 386 -18.16 47.16 -21.99
C THR A 386 -19.37 47.96 -21.50
N PRO A 387 -19.45 49.29 -21.78
CA PRO A 387 -20.61 50.09 -21.41
C PRO A 387 -21.92 49.47 -21.93
N TRP A 388 -22.94 49.45 -21.09
CA TRP A 388 -24.25 48.85 -21.41
C TRP A 388 -24.80 49.34 -22.75
N GLU A 389 -24.68 50.64 -23.03
CA GLU A 389 -25.12 51.28 -24.28
C GLU A 389 -24.55 50.60 -25.53
N LYS A 390 -23.27 50.18 -25.50
CA LYS A 390 -22.64 49.46 -26.62
C LYS A 390 -23.11 48.02 -26.74
N GLN A 391 -23.56 47.39 -25.66
CA GLN A 391 -24.02 46.00 -25.69
C GLN A 391 -25.43 45.85 -26.28
N ILE A 392 -26.20 46.93 -26.26
CA ILE A 392 -27.55 47.00 -26.83
C ILE A 392 -27.62 47.83 -28.13
N ASP A 393 -26.47 48.24 -28.65
CA ASP A 393 -26.33 48.99 -29.90
C ASP A 393 -26.18 48.02 -31.09
N PRO A 394 -27.12 48.01 -32.06
CA PRO A 394 -27.02 47.17 -33.24
C PRO A 394 -25.73 47.39 -34.05
N ASP A 395 -25.22 48.63 -34.11
CA ASP A 395 -24.04 49.00 -34.91
C ASP A 395 -22.75 48.47 -34.29
N ALA A 396 -22.73 48.23 -32.98
CA ALA A 396 -21.60 47.62 -32.27
C ALA A 396 -21.42 46.12 -32.62
N THR A 397 -22.39 45.49 -33.29
CA THR A 397 -22.28 44.09 -33.73
C THR A 397 -21.17 43.90 -34.75
N ASP A 398 -20.91 44.88 -35.62
CA ASP A 398 -19.83 44.81 -36.60
C ASP A 398 -18.46 44.70 -35.90
N PHE A 399 -18.21 45.58 -34.93
CA PHE A 399 -16.98 45.55 -34.12
C PHE A 399 -16.80 44.20 -33.41
N LYS A 400 -17.88 43.60 -32.88
CA LYS A 400 -17.86 42.28 -32.24
C LYS A 400 -17.35 41.16 -33.18
N ARG A 401 -17.52 41.30 -34.50
CA ARG A 401 -17.05 40.28 -35.48
C ARG A 401 -15.60 40.47 -35.91
N THR A 402 -14.96 41.57 -35.51
CA THR A 402 -13.52 41.79 -35.74
C THR A 402 -12.67 40.95 -34.78
N LEU A 403 -11.38 40.78 -35.09
CA LEU A 403 -10.42 40.13 -34.18
C LEU A 403 -10.33 40.81 -32.81
N GLN A 404 -10.46 42.13 -32.78
CA GLN A 404 -10.38 42.88 -31.52
C GLN A 404 -11.65 42.71 -30.69
N GLY A 405 -12.83 42.77 -31.31
CA GLY A 405 -14.11 42.59 -30.61
C GLY A 405 -14.39 41.13 -30.21
N SER A 406 -13.87 40.16 -30.96
CA SER A 406 -14.04 38.72 -30.67
C SER A 406 -12.95 38.15 -29.75
N ARG A 407 -12.02 38.99 -29.27
CA ARG A 407 -10.87 38.59 -28.44
C ARG A 407 -11.29 37.79 -27.21
N TYR A 408 -12.42 38.14 -26.58
CA TYR A 408 -12.92 37.52 -25.36
C TYR A 408 -14.03 36.49 -25.59
N ASP A 409 -14.34 36.15 -26.85
CA ASP A 409 -15.37 35.16 -27.14
C ASP A 409 -15.00 33.79 -26.56
N LEU A 410 -16.00 33.05 -26.10
CA LEU A 410 -15.81 31.72 -25.54
C LEU A 410 -15.18 30.75 -26.56
N VAL A 411 -14.45 29.77 -26.06
CA VAL A 411 -13.91 28.68 -26.89
C VAL A 411 -15.06 27.92 -27.56
N ASP A 412 -15.01 27.78 -28.89
CA ASP A 412 -16.00 27.01 -29.65
C ASP A 412 -15.64 25.51 -29.63
N ARG A 413 -16.34 24.77 -28.77
CA ARG A 413 -16.17 23.33 -28.55
C ARG A 413 -17.47 22.70 -28.07
N ASN A 414 -17.56 21.38 -28.16
CA ASN A 414 -18.62 20.59 -27.52
C ASN A 414 -18.31 20.41 -26.02
N ASN A 415 -18.91 21.27 -25.20
CA ASN A 415 -18.77 21.18 -23.75
C ASN A 415 -19.62 20.05 -23.11
N GLN A 416 -20.50 19.40 -23.87
CA GLN A 416 -21.22 18.20 -23.42
C GLN A 416 -20.33 16.96 -23.64
N ILE A 417 -20.36 16.06 -22.66
CA ILE A 417 -19.64 14.79 -22.73
C ILE A 417 -20.50 13.81 -23.53
N VAL A 418 -20.08 13.49 -24.75
CA VAL A 418 -20.65 12.37 -25.51
C VAL A 418 -20.25 11.07 -24.85
N LEU A 419 -21.22 10.19 -24.61
CA LEU A 419 -21.03 8.93 -23.89
C LEU A 419 -21.07 7.74 -24.84
N GLU A 420 -20.19 6.77 -24.56
CA GLU A 420 -20.23 5.42 -25.07
C GLU A 420 -20.88 4.53 -24.01
N TYR A 421 -21.64 3.54 -24.46
CA TYR A 421 -22.35 2.58 -23.61
C TYR A 421 -21.89 1.16 -23.91
N ARG A 422 -22.06 0.27 -22.95
CA ARG A 422 -21.98 -1.18 -23.17
C ARG A 422 -23.00 -1.86 -22.29
N LYS A 423 -23.64 -2.91 -22.79
CA LYS A 423 -24.53 -3.73 -21.95
C LYS A 423 -23.70 -4.33 -20.81
N ARG A 424 -24.15 -4.14 -19.57
CA ARG A 424 -23.50 -4.69 -18.40
C ARG A 424 -23.81 -6.18 -18.32
N GLU A 425 -22.82 -6.96 -17.90
CA GLU A 425 -23.04 -8.35 -17.54
C GLU A 425 -23.84 -8.38 -16.23
N ILE A 426 -25.16 -8.53 -16.36
CA ILE A 426 -26.13 -8.55 -15.25
C ILE A 426 -26.48 -9.95 -14.79
N ILE A 427 -26.12 -10.95 -15.60
CA ILE A 427 -26.12 -12.36 -15.24
C ILE A 427 -24.87 -13.00 -15.80
N ARG A 428 -24.07 -13.57 -14.91
CA ARG A 428 -22.86 -14.30 -15.24
C ARG A 428 -22.99 -15.72 -14.72
N LEU A 429 -22.76 -16.68 -15.61
CA LEU A 429 -22.63 -18.08 -15.27
C LEU A 429 -21.17 -18.46 -15.43
N THR A 430 -20.61 -19.13 -14.44
CA THR A 430 -19.31 -19.80 -14.56
C THR A 430 -19.44 -21.25 -14.13
N MET A 431 -18.73 -22.12 -14.82
CA MET A 431 -18.70 -23.56 -14.61
C MET A 431 -17.25 -24.04 -14.65
N ASP A 432 -16.97 -25.17 -14.01
CA ASP A 432 -15.69 -25.86 -14.12
C ASP A 432 -15.33 -26.11 -15.60
N SER A 433 -14.07 -25.88 -15.98
CA SER A 433 -13.65 -26.03 -17.39
C SER A 433 -13.56 -27.48 -17.86
N LEU A 434 -13.36 -28.42 -16.93
CA LEU A 434 -13.24 -29.85 -17.17
C LEU A 434 -13.87 -30.60 -16.01
N ILE A 435 -14.77 -31.52 -16.32
CA ILE A 435 -15.36 -32.45 -15.37
C ILE A 435 -14.90 -33.85 -15.76
N THR A 436 -14.02 -34.41 -14.96
CA THR A 436 -13.56 -35.79 -15.12
C THR A 436 -14.20 -36.69 -14.08
N GLY A 437 -14.72 -37.83 -14.50
CA GLY A 437 -15.22 -38.85 -13.59
C GLY A 437 -15.45 -40.16 -14.29
N HIS A 438 -15.71 -41.19 -13.51
CA HIS A 438 -15.89 -42.54 -14.05
C HIS A 438 -17.33 -42.73 -14.50
N ALA A 439 -17.56 -43.69 -15.40
CA ALA A 439 -18.89 -44.09 -15.83
C ALA A 439 -19.85 -44.25 -14.63
N GLY A 440 -21.04 -43.63 -14.74
CA GLY A 440 -22.08 -43.66 -13.69
C GLY A 440 -21.77 -42.84 -12.43
N ASP A 441 -20.66 -42.10 -12.37
CA ASP A 441 -20.43 -41.16 -11.27
C ASP A 441 -21.45 -40.01 -11.31
N ILE A 442 -22.01 -39.68 -10.16
CA ILE A 442 -22.80 -38.45 -9.95
C ILE A 442 -21.84 -37.37 -9.47
N LYS A 443 -21.60 -36.35 -10.30
CA LYS A 443 -20.73 -35.21 -10.00
C LYS A 443 -21.56 -33.95 -9.71
N PRO A 444 -21.26 -33.20 -8.65
CA PRO A 444 -21.84 -31.87 -8.51
C PRO A 444 -21.29 -30.96 -9.60
N LEU A 445 -22.18 -30.25 -10.30
CA LEU A 445 -21.80 -29.17 -11.18
C LEU A 445 -21.56 -27.93 -10.33
N HIS A 446 -20.29 -27.53 -10.19
CA HIS A 446 -19.97 -26.28 -9.50
C HIS A 446 -20.29 -25.10 -10.41
N LEU A 447 -21.48 -24.54 -10.19
CA LEU A 447 -21.98 -23.42 -10.94
C LEU A 447 -22.03 -22.21 -10.02
N THR A 448 -21.34 -21.16 -10.42
CA THR A 448 -21.52 -19.86 -9.79
C THR A 448 -22.36 -19.02 -10.74
N VAL A 449 -23.56 -18.66 -10.27
CA VAL A 449 -24.42 -17.70 -10.94
C VAL A 449 -24.40 -16.42 -10.14
N ASP A 450 -23.88 -15.37 -10.76
CA ASP A 450 -24.02 -14.00 -10.26
C ASP A 450 -25.09 -13.32 -11.10
N SER A 451 -26.28 -13.12 -10.54
CA SER A 451 -27.42 -12.49 -11.23
C SER A 451 -27.97 -11.34 -10.40
N LYS A 452 -28.00 -10.14 -11.00
CA LYS A 452 -28.60 -8.94 -10.40
C LYS A 452 -30.09 -9.13 -10.09
N TYR A 453 -30.81 -9.90 -10.90
CA TYR A 453 -32.26 -10.07 -10.83
C TYR A 453 -32.70 -11.45 -10.30
N GLY A 454 -31.77 -12.21 -9.71
CA GLY A 454 -32.02 -13.58 -9.29
C GLY A 454 -32.03 -14.56 -10.46
N LEU A 455 -31.65 -15.81 -10.20
CA LEU A 455 -31.62 -16.87 -11.19
C LEU A 455 -33.01 -17.51 -11.33
N LYS A 456 -33.57 -17.50 -12.54
CA LYS A 456 -34.82 -18.20 -12.87
C LYS A 456 -34.57 -19.67 -13.19
N ASN A 457 -33.76 -19.93 -14.22
CA ASN A 457 -33.36 -21.27 -14.64
C ASN A 457 -32.01 -21.28 -15.38
N ILE A 458 -31.40 -22.45 -15.47
CA ILE A 458 -30.23 -22.70 -16.33
C ILE A 458 -30.70 -23.64 -17.43
N GLN A 459 -30.49 -23.24 -18.67
CA GLN A 459 -30.73 -24.08 -19.84
C GLN A 459 -29.45 -24.81 -20.19
N TRP A 460 -29.55 -26.14 -20.26
CA TRP A 460 -28.44 -27.03 -20.59
C TRP A 460 -28.55 -27.50 -22.03
N GLU A 461 -27.41 -27.59 -22.71
CA GLU A 461 -27.30 -28.15 -24.05
C GLU A 461 -26.10 -29.10 -24.08
N ALA A 462 -26.39 -30.40 -24.14
CA ALA A 462 -25.43 -31.49 -24.13
C ALA A 462 -25.99 -32.72 -24.85
N VAL A 463 -26.32 -32.57 -26.13
CA VAL A 463 -27.04 -33.57 -26.93
C VAL A 463 -26.38 -34.95 -26.89
N ASN A 464 -25.06 -35.00 -27.06
CA ASN A 464 -24.32 -36.28 -27.07
C ASN A 464 -24.19 -36.88 -25.67
N LEU A 465 -24.06 -36.05 -24.63
CA LEU A 465 -23.98 -36.53 -23.24
C LEU A 465 -25.30 -37.20 -22.82
N PHE A 466 -26.42 -36.59 -23.16
CA PHE A 466 -27.75 -37.14 -22.87
C PHE A 466 -28.08 -38.38 -23.71
N ALA A 467 -27.61 -38.42 -24.98
CA ALA A 467 -27.80 -39.58 -25.85
C ALA A 467 -27.09 -40.84 -25.34
N ASP A 468 -25.92 -40.67 -24.72
CA ASP A 468 -25.11 -41.78 -24.17
C ASP A 468 -25.48 -42.12 -22.71
N GLY A 469 -26.62 -41.59 -22.23
CA GLY A 469 -27.20 -41.95 -20.93
C GLY A 469 -26.78 -41.07 -19.75
N GLY A 470 -26.10 -39.95 -19.99
CA GLY A 470 -25.85 -38.95 -18.97
C GLY A 470 -27.10 -38.15 -18.64
N GLU A 471 -27.19 -37.62 -17.42
CA GLU A 471 -28.38 -36.87 -16.97
C GLU A 471 -27.96 -35.69 -16.09
N ILE A 472 -28.74 -34.60 -16.12
CA ILE A 472 -28.55 -33.45 -15.22
C ILE A 472 -29.81 -33.25 -14.40
N GLU A 473 -29.70 -33.47 -13.10
CA GLU A 473 -30.79 -33.28 -12.15
C GLU A 473 -30.60 -32.00 -11.33
N ARG A 474 -31.70 -31.24 -11.16
CA ARG A 474 -31.71 -30.04 -10.30
C ARG A 474 -32.08 -30.42 -8.88
N GLN A 475 -31.18 -30.17 -7.93
CA GLN A 475 -31.39 -30.46 -6.50
C GLN A 475 -31.86 -29.22 -5.70
N GLY A 476 -31.96 -28.05 -6.33
CA GLY A 476 -32.46 -26.80 -5.74
C GLY A 476 -31.48 -25.63 -5.89
N GLY A 477 -32.00 -24.41 -6.09
CA GLY A 477 -31.16 -23.23 -6.34
C GLY A 477 -30.27 -23.39 -7.58
N SER A 478 -28.96 -23.23 -7.41
CA SER A 478 -27.91 -23.43 -8.43
C SER A 478 -27.19 -24.80 -8.32
N HIS A 479 -27.70 -25.73 -7.50
CA HIS A 479 -27.09 -27.07 -7.35
C HIS A 479 -27.67 -28.03 -8.39
N TYR A 480 -26.79 -28.50 -9.27
CA TYR A 480 -27.09 -29.51 -10.26
C TYR A 480 -26.16 -30.70 -10.08
N LEU A 481 -26.69 -31.90 -10.26
CA LEU A 481 -25.94 -33.14 -10.26
C LEU A 481 -25.89 -33.65 -11.69
N LEU A 482 -24.67 -33.88 -12.19
CA LEU A 482 -24.41 -34.50 -13.48
C LEU A 482 -24.11 -35.99 -13.24
N THR A 483 -24.97 -36.86 -13.75
CA THR A 483 -24.69 -38.29 -13.88
C THR A 483 -23.91 -38.50 -15.16
N LEU A 484 -22.70 -39.05 -15.04
CA LEU A 484 -21.84 -39.34 -16.19
C LEU A 484 -22.35 -40.57 -16.97
N PRO A 485 -22.36 -40.51 -18.32
CA PRO A 485 -22.77 -41.63 -19.16
C PRO A 485 -21.82 -42.84 -19.00
N GLU A 486 -22.22 -43.98 -19.57
CA GLU A 486 -21.39 -45.18 -19.61
C GLU A 486 -20.11 -44.95 -20.43
N TYR A 487 -19.04 -45.68 -20.09
CA TYR A 487 -17.76 -45.58 -20.83
C TYR A 487 -17.77 -46.46 -22.08
N HIS A 488 -17.54 -45.86 -23.23
CA HIS A 488 -17.44 -46.53 -24.52
C HIS A 488 -15.98 -46.83 -24.87
N HIS A 489 -15.54 -48.08 -24.70
CA HIS A 489 -14.14 -48.52 -24.94
C HIS A 489 -13.60 -48.26 -26.37
N GLN A 490 -14.47 -48.08 -27.37
CA GLN A 490 -14.09 -47.79 -28.76
C GLN A 490 -14.64 -46.43 -29.25
N GLY A 491 -15.18 -45.61 -28.36
CA GLY A 491 -15.84 -44.33 -28.67
C GLY A 491 -15.09 -43.10 -28.14
N ASN A 492 -15.59 -41.91 -28.50
CA ASN A 492 -15.10 -40.65 -27.96
C ASN A 492 -15.80 -40.34 -26.63
N ASN A 493 -15.15 -40.64 -25.50
CA ASN A 493 -15.69 -40.43 -24.15
C ASN A 493 -15.56 -39.00 -23.64
N THR A 494 -15.57 -38.04 -24.56
CA THR A 494 -15.50 -36.61 -24.28
C THR A 494 -16.75 -35.93 -24.81
N TYR A 495 -17.46 -35.26 -23.91
CA TYR A 495 -18.71 -34.57 -24.22
C TYR A 495 -18.56 -33.08 -23.94
N ILE A 496 -19.21 -32.24 -24.74
CA ILE A 496 -19.30 -30.81 -24.48
C ILE A 496 -20.65 -30.57 -23.80
N LEU A 497 -20.60 -30.11 -22.55
CA LEU A 497 -21.76 -29.67 -21.81
C LEU A 497 -21.76 -28.14 -21.81
N SER A 498 -22.79 -27.55 -22.39
CA SER A 498 -22.94 -26.09 -22.45
C SER A 498 -24.15 -25.62 -21.66
N ALA A 499 -24.07 -24.41 -21.11
CA ALA A 499 -25.09 -23.86 -20.24
C ALA A 499 -25.27 -22.36 -20.45
N VAL A 500 -26.53 -21.92 -20.39
CA VAL A 500 -26.93 -20.51 -20.37
C VAL A 500 -27.86 -20.30 -19.19
N ALA A 501 -27.50 -19.40 -18.27
CA ALA A 501 -28.36 -19.02 -17.17
C ALA A 501 -29.29 -17.89 -17.60
N TYR A 502 -30.55 -17.96 -17.17
CA TYR A 502 -31.54 -16.90 -17.37
C TYR A 502 -32.01 -16.35 -16.02
N ASP A 503 -32.15 -15.04 -15.94
CA ASP A 503 -32.73 -14.37 -14.77
C ASP A 503 -34.26 -14.27 -14.85
N GLU A 504 -34.89 -13.75 -13.80
CA GLU A 504 -36.35 -13.56 -13.72
C GLU A 504 -36.92 -12.61 -14.78
N TYR A 505 -36.09 -11.76 -15.38
CA TYR A 505 -36.47 -10.80 -16.42
C TYR A 505 -36.12 -11.28 -17.83
N GLY A 506 -35.61 -12.51 -17.98
CA GLY A 506 -35.28 -13.13 -19.26
C GLY A 506 -33.91 -12.74 -19.83
N ASN A 507 -33.03 -12.10 -19.05
CA ASN A 507 -31.65 -11.86 -19.49
C ASN A 507 -30.86 -13.18 -19.45
N ALA A 508 -30.07 -13.41 -20.50
CA ALA A 508 -29.23 -14.59 -20.64
C ALA A 508 -27.77 -14.30 -20.29
N SER A 509 -27.10 -15.23 -19.61
CA SER A 509 -25.64 -15.20 -19.45
C SER A 509 -24.94 -15.46 -20.78
N GLN A 510 -23.63 -15.24 -20.82
CA GLN A 510 -22.82 -15.86 -21.86
C GLN A 510 -22.95 -17.39 -21.80
N ARG A 511 -22.87 -18.04 -22.96
CA ARG A 511 -22.79 -19.50 -23.04
C ARG A 511 -21.46 -19.93 -22.45
N VAL A 512 -21.50 -20.77 -21.42
CA VAL A 512 -20.30 -21.43 -20.91
C VAL A 512 -20.29 -22.88 -21.35
N GLU A 513 -19.09 -23.38 -21.60
CA GLU A 513 -18.87 -24.76 -22.01
C GLU A 513 -17.93 -25.41 -21.01
N THR A 514 -18.23 -26.65 -20.65
CA THR A 514 -17.33 -27.55 -19.94
C THR A 514 -17.11 -28.79 -20.76
N GLN A 515 -15.89 -29.29 -20.72
CA GLN A 515 -15.59 -30.60 -21.24
C GLN A 515 -15.90 -31.64 -20.15
N VAL A 516 -16.75 -32.61 -20.47
CA VAL A 516 -17.01 -33.76 -19.61
C VAL A 516 -16.23 -34.93 -20.18
N GLN A 517 -15.21 -35.37 -19.46
CA GLN A 517 -14.42 -36.55 -19.82
C GLN A 517 -14.84 -37.73 -18.95
N VAL A 518 -15.42 -38.75 -19.58
CA VAL A 518 -15.79 -39.98 -18.92
C VAL A 518 -14.61 -40.93 -18.97
N LEU A 519 -14.15 -41.32 -17.80
CA LEU A 519 -13.08 -42.29 -17.60
C LEU A 519 -13.69 -43.70 -17.48
N PRO A 520 -12.96 -44.75 -17.89
CA PRO A 520 -13.36 -46.13 -17.58
C PRO A 520 -13.46 -46.30 -16.07
N ALA A 521 -14.24 -47.28 -15.59
CA ALA A 521 -14.45 -47.50 -14.15
C ALA A 521 -13.16 -47.37 -13.33
N ALA A 522 -13.18 -46.55 -12.26
CA ALA A 522 -11.98 -46.24 -11.48
C ALA A 522 -11.40 -47.49 -10.85
N VAL A 523 -10.17 -47.85 -11.24
CA VAL A 523 -9.35 -48.72 -10.42
C VAL A 523 -9.14 -48.01 -9.08
N ARG A 524 -9.64 -48.59 -7.98
CA ARG A 524 -9.44 -48.03 -6.63
C ARG A 524 -8.21 -48.67 -5.99
N ASP A 525 -7.20 -47.84 -5.71
CA ASP A 525 -5.92 -48.23 -5.09
C ASP A 525 -6.06 -48.95 -3.74
N ASN A 526 -7.09 -48.59 -2.96
CA ASN A 526 -7.34 -49.10 -1.62
C ASN A 526 -8.18 -50.39 -1.59
N LYS A 527 -8.80 -50.78 -2.71
CA LYS A 527 -9.57 -52.02 -2.88
C LYS A 527 -8.83 -53.04 -3.73
N SER A 528 -8.09 -52.56 -4.72
CA SER A 528 -7.21 -53.39 -5.53
C SER A 528 -6.03 -53.88 -4.69
N THR A 529 -5.71 -55.17 -4.81
CA THR A 529 -4.62 -55.79 -4.05
C THR A 529 -3.51 -56.20 -4.99
N PHE A 530 -2.27 -55.84 -4.64
CA PHE A 530 -1.09 -56.30 -5.34
C PHE A 530 -0.20 -57.08 -4.40
N THR A 531 -0.04 -58.36 -4.70
CA THR A 531 0.66 -59.32 -3.84
C THR A 531 1.63 -60.14 -4.68
N ALA A 532 2.65 -60.68 -4.04
CA ALA A 532 3.45 -61.75 -4.63
C ALA A 532 3.37 -62.98 -3.74
N LYS A 533 3.52 -64.15 -4.36
CA LYS A 533 3.61 -65.42 -3.64
C LYS A 533 4.76 -65.41 -2.63
N ASN A 534 5.90 -64.86 -3.04
CA ASN A 534 7.08 -64.60 -2.21
C ASN A 534 7.52 -63.13 -2.41
N ASN A 535 7.78 -62.42 -1.31
CA ASN A 535 8.26 -61.02 -1.32
C ASN A 535 9.78 -60.88 -1.18
N GLU A 536 10.46 -62.02 -1.13
CA GLU A 536 11.92 -62.13 -1.09
C GLU A 536 12.32 -63.24 -2.06
N LEU A 537 13.29 -62.94 -2.94
CA LEU A 537 13.82 -63.87 -3.93
C LEU A 537 15.34 -63.85 -3.89
N LEU A 538 15.94 -65.00 -4.19
CA LEU A 538 17.37 -65.09 -4.42
C LEU A 538 17.71 -64.42 -5.76
N ALA A 539 18.73 -63.58 -5.78
CA ALA A 539 19.22 -62.95 -7.02
C ALA A 539 20.09 -63.94 -7.83
N ASP A 540 19.47 -64.98 -8.38
CA ASP A 540 20.13 -66.17 -8.95
C ASP A 540 19.79 -66.42 -10.45
N ASP A 541 19.18 -65.47 -11.13
CA ASP A 541 18.62 -65.57 -12.51
C ASP A 541 17.54 -66.65 -12.72
N ARG A 542 17.06 -67.33 -11.67
CA ARG A 542 16.19 -68.52 -11.80
C ARG A 542 14.98 -68.47 -10.89
N SER A 543 15.13 -67.89 -9.71
CA SER A 543 14.10 -67.76 -8.71
C SER A 543 12.95 -66.93 -9.26
N THR A 544 11.74 -67.47 -9.13
CA THR A 544 10.53 -66.82 -9.62
C THR A 544 9.52 -66.61 -8.50
N THR A 545 8.74 -65.55 -8.62
CA THR A 545 7.55 -65.33 -7.79
C THR A 545 6.38 -64.97 -8.70
N MET A 546 5.20 -65.46 -8.35
CA MET A 546 3.98 -65.05 -9.05
C MET A 546 3.53 -63.72 -8.46
N LEU A 547 3.47 -62.69 -9.31
CA LEU A 547 2.81 -61.44 -9.01
C LEU A 547 1.32 -61.62 -9.30
N LYS A 548 0.48 -61.31 -8.31
CA LYS A 548 -0.98 -61.35 -8.42
C LYS A 548 -1.53 -59.97 -8.14
N LEU A 549 -2.12 -59.36 -9.16
CA LEU A 549 -2.82 -58.09 -9.10
C LEU A 549 -4.32 -58.36 -9.21
N THR A 550 -5.08 -58.01 -8.18
CA THR A 550 -6.54 -58.03 -8.21
C THR A 550 -7.02 -56.59 -8.34
N LEU A 551 -7.68 -56.27 -9.44
CA LEU A 551 -8.23 -54.96 -9.73
C LEU A 551 -9.73 -54.95 -9.46
N GLU A 552 -10.14 -54.09 -8.55
CA GLU A 552 -11.53 -53.88 -8.16
C GLU A 552 -11.92 -52.41 -8.31
N ASP A 553 -13.17 -52.18 -8.70
CA ASP A 553 -13.78 -50.86 -8.77
C ASP A 553 -14.27 -50.36 -7.39
N LYS A 554 -14.93 -49.20 -7.38
CA LYS A 554 -15.51 -48.57 -6.17
C LYS A 554 -16.57 -49.43 -5.46
N GLU A 555 -17.21 -50.35 -6.17
CA GLU A 555 -18.28 -51.23 -5.69
C GLU A 555 -17.77 -52.63 -5.34
N GLY A 556 -16.46 -52.89 -5.49
CA GLY A 556 -15.84 -54.20 -5.27
C GLY A 556 -16.06 -55.17 -6.43
N LYS A 557 -16.44 -54.68 -7.62
CA LYS A 557 -16.56 -55.50 -8.83
C LYS A 557 -15.21 -55.62 -9.54
N PRO A 558 -14.91 -56.79 -10.11
CA PRO A 558 -13.64 -57.02 -10.80
C PRO A 558 -13.53 -56.24 -12.11
N ILE A 559 -12.40 -55.56 -12.32
CA ILE A 559 -12.08 -54.80 -13.55
C ILE A 559 -11.38 -55.71 -14.55
N ARG A 560 -12.03 -56.03 -15.67
CA ARG A 560 -11.62 -57.08 -16.63
C ARG A 560 -11.00 -56.51 -17.90
N ASP A 561 -10.31 -57.37 -18.66
CA ASP A 561 -9.80 -57.12 -20.01
C ASP A 561 -8.79 -55.96 -20.15
N VAL A 562 -8.20 -55.50 -19.05
CA VAL A 562 -7.19 -54.40 -19.04
C VAL A 562 -5.75 -54.90 -19.02
N ALA A 563 -5.51 -56.18 -19.35
CA ALA A 563 -4.16 -56.78 -19.29
C ALA A 563 -3.13 -56.05 -20.17
N GLY A 564 -3.57 -55.43 -21.28
CA GLY A 564 -2.72 -54.64 -22.18
C GLY A 564 -2.36 -53.25 -21.65
N ASP A 565 -3.14 -52.74 -20.69
CA ASP A 565 -3.02 -51.37 -20.17
C ASP A 565 -2.25 -51.31 -18.84
N ILE A 566 -2.01 -52.46 -18.20
CA ILE A 566 -1.21 -52.57 -16.98
C ILE A 566 0.29 -52.39 -17.31
N LYS A 567 0.89 -51.36 -16.72
CA LYS A 567 2.32 -51.07 -16.79
C LYS A 567 2.98 -51.34 -15.44
N TRP A 568 4.15 -51.96 -15.47
CA TRP A 568 4.99 -52.14 -14.27
C TRP A 568 5.99 -50.99 -14.19
N VAL A 569 5.80 -50.09 -13.21
CA VAL A 569 6.79 -49.05 -12.90
C VAL A 569 7.74 -49.58 -11.84
N THR A 570 9.03 -49.68 -12.19
CA THR A 570 10.07 -50.19 -11.29
C THR A 570 11.17 -49.16 -11.07
N ASN A 571 11.80 -49.18 -9.89
CA ASN A 571 13.08 -48.50 -9.69
C ASN A 571 14.24 -49.29 -10.32
N GLN A 572 15.37 -48.63 -10.56
CA GLN A 572 16.61 -49.30 -10.93
C GLN A 572 17.29 -49.93 -9.71
N LEU A 573 17.83 -51.14 -9.87
CA LEU A 573 18.64 -51.81 -8.86
C LEU A 573 20.13 -51.51 -9.09
N SER A 574 20.88 -51.36 -7.99
CA SER A 574 22.33 -51.12 -8.02
C SER A 574 23.13 -52.43 -8.00
N GLY A 575 24.18 -52.52 -8.81
CA GLY A 575 25.07 -53.70 -8.91
C GLY A 575 25.32 -54.13 -10.36
N GLU A 576 26.28 -55.03 -10.56
CA GLU A 576 26.57 -55.65 -11.88
C GLU A 576 25.69 -56.89 -12.11
N GLY A 577 25.29 -57.14 -13.37
CA GLY A 577 24.48 -58.30 -13.77
C GLY A 577 23.10 -57.94 -14.33
N SER A 578 22.30 -58.98 -14.63
CA SER A 578 20.95 -58.89 -15.20
C SER A 578 19.95 -58.27 -14.22
N GLU A 579 19.08 -57.39 -14.73
CA GLU A 579 17.91 -56.91 -14.01
C GLU A 579 16.84 -58.01 -13.91
N PRO A 580 16.01 -58.03 -12.85
CA PRO A 580 14.82 -58.87 -12.80
C PRO A 580 13.85 -58.54 -13.94
N THR A 581 13.21 -59.58 -14.49
CA THR A 581 12.26 -59.43 -15.61
C THR A 581 10.87 -59.87 -15.22
N ILE A 582 9.87 -59.07 -15.59
CA ILE A 582 8.45 -59.42 -15.40
C ILE A 582 7.90 -59.95 -16.73
N GLY A 583 7.34 -61.15 -16.70
CA GLY A 583 6.73 -61.81 -17.86
C GLY A 583 5.43 -61.15 -18.31
N LYS A 584 4.85 -61.69 -19.39
CA LYS A 584 3.56 -61.21 -19.91
C LYS A 584 2.46 -61.33 -18.86
N ILE A 585 1.64 -60.29 -18.78
CA ILE A 585 0.48 -60.24 -17.89
C ILE A 585 -0.63 -61.07 -18.52
N LYS A 586 -1.24 -61.94 -17.71
CA LYS A 586 -2.39 -62.75 -18.13
C LYS A 586 -3.50 -62.57 -17.11
N GLU A 587 -4.70 -62.27 -17.60
CA GLU A 587 -5.90 -62.37 -16.76
C GLU A 587 -6.24 -63.85 -16.53
N THR A 588 -6.28 -64.28 -15.28
CA THR A 588 -6.50 -65.68 -14.91
C THR A 588 -7.91 -65.92 -14.36
N GLN A 589 -8.48 -64.89 -13.74
CA GLN A 589 -9.88 -64.82 -13.31
C GLN A 589 -10.35 -63.39 -13.52
N SER A 590 -11.66 -63.17 -13.55
CA SER A 590 -12.22 -61.83 -13.70
C SER A 590 -11.58 -60.84 -12.71
N GLY A 591 -10.88 -59.83 -13.25
CA GLY A 591 -10.19 -58.81 -12.47
C GLY A 591 -8.94 -59.28 -11.72
N VAL A 592 -8.45 -60.49 -11.99
CA VAL A 592 -7.23 -61.05 -11.41
C VAL A 592 -6.21 -61.26 -12.52
N TYR A 593 -5.10 -60.54 -12.41
CA TYR A 593 -4.00 -60.54 -13.34
C TYR A 593 -2.76 -61.13 -12.70
N GLU A 594 -2.16 -62.08 -13.40
CA GLU A 594 -0.96 -62.76 -12.96
C GLU A 594 0.20 -62.53 -13.94
N ALA A 595 1.39 -62.32 -13.38
CA ALA A 595 2.63 -62.23 -14.11
C ALA A 595 3.76 -62.90 -13.32
N ILE A 596 4.65 -63.60 -14.01
CA ILE A 596 5.81 -64.22 -13.37
C ILE A 596 6.94 -63.19 -13.33
N LEU A 597 7.41 -62.87 -12.13
CA LEU A 597 8.66 -62.14 -11.94
C LEU A 597 9.80 -63.15 -11.81
N THR A 598 10.78 -63.08 -12.71
CA THR A 598 12.01 -63.85 -12.66
C THR A 598 13.13 -62.96 -12.15
N ALA A 599 13.83 -63.43 -11.11
CA ALA A 599 14.98 -62.74 -10.53
C ALA A 599 16.08 -62.54 -11.58
N GLY A 600 16.84 -61.44 -11.42
CA GLY A 600 18.11 -61.23 -12.11
C GLY A 600 19.30 -61.56 -11.19
N LYS A 601 20.48 -61.00 -11.45
CA LYS A 601 21.66 -61.08 -10.56
C LYS A 601 21.82 -59.88 -9.63
N LYS A 602 21.10 -58.78 -9.88
CA LYS A 602 21.21 -57.58 -9.05
C LYS A 602 20.47 -57.76 -7.72
N ILE A 603 21.11 -57.27 -6.66
CA ILE A 603 20.59 -57.30 -5.29
C ILE A 603 19.95 -55.96 -4.90
N GLY A 604 19.06 -55.96 -3.92
CA GLY A 604 18.40 -54.77 -3.40
C GLY A 604 16.88 -54.88 -3.43
N ILE A 605 16.19 -53.76 -3.14
CA ILE A 605 14.73 -53.73 -3.08
C ILE A 605 14.18 -53.22 -4.42
N LEU A 606 13.51 -54.12 -5.15
CA LEU A 606 12.73 -53.76 -6.32
C LEU A 606 11.34 -53.34 -5.86
N LYS A 607 11.05 -52.05 -5.98
CA LYS A 607 9.74 -51.47 -5.78
C LYS A 607 9.00 -51.56 -7.12
N ILE A 608 7.96 -52.38 -7.16
CA ILE A 608 7.08 -52.57 -8.32
C ILE A 608 5.76 -51.88 -8.02
N THR A 609 5.43 -50.89 -8.84
CA THR A 609 4.15 -50.18 -8.80
C THR A 609 3.37 -50.56 -10.06
N PRO A 610 2.28 -51.33 -9.95
CA PRO A 610 1.33 -51.48 -11.04
C PRO A 610 0.69 -50.13 -11.32
N GLU A 611 0.74 -49.70 -12.57
CA GLU A 611 0.03 -48.54 -13.08
C GLU A 611 -0.99 -49.02 -14.10
N VAL A 612 -2.25 -48.64 -13.91
CA VAL A 612 -3.36 -48.93 -14.84
C VAL A 612 -4.09 -47.62 -15.06
N ASP A 613 -4.17 -47.17 -16.31
CA ASP A 613 -4.82 -45.89 -16.68
C ASP A 613 -4.38 -44.68 -15.83
N GLY A 614 -3.09 -44.63 -15.47
CA GLY A 614 -2.49 -43.56 -14.67
C GLY A 614 -2.73 -43.68 -13.15
N VAL A 615 -3.46 -44.69 -12.68
CA VAL A 615 -3.64 -44.98 -11.26
C VAL A 615 -2.51 -45.89 -10.77
N HIS A 616 -1.73 -45.40 -9.81
CA HIS A 616 -0.69 -46.18 -9.15
C HIS A 616 -1.27 -47.01 -8.01
N ILE A 617 -1.28 -48.33 -8.17
CA ILE A 617 -1.66 -49.26 -7.11
C ILE A 617 -0.54 -49.35 -6.08
N LYS A 618 -0.92 -49.59 -4.82
CA LYS A 618 0.03 -49.63 -3.70
C LYS A 618 1.26 -50.48 -4.08
N PRO A 619 2.48 -49.92 -3.99
CA PRO A 619 3.68 -50.59 -4.46
C PRO A 619 3.96 -51.86 -3.65
N LEU A 620 4.34 -52.91 -4.35
CA LEU A 620 4.92 -54.09 -3.77
C LEU A 620 6.44 -53.95 -3.76
N LYS A 621 7.08 -54.36 -2.66
CA LYS A 621 8.54 -54.40 -2.54
C LYS A 621 8.97 -55.85 -2.55
N ILE A 622 9.75 -56.22 -3.57
CA ILE A 622 10.41 -57.53 -3.65
C ILE A 622 11.87 -57.31 -3.30
N THR A 623 12.35 -57.97 -2.24
CA THR A 623 13.76 -57.92 -1.86
C THR A 623 14.51 -59.01 -2.61
N PHE A 624 15.46 -58.61 -3.44
CA PHE A 624 16.43 -59.50 -4.04
C PHE A 624 17.64 -59.57 -3.11
N VAL A 625 17.74 -60.66 -2.37
CA VAL A 625 18.88 -60.91 -1.51
C VAL A 625 19.89 -61.73 -2.29
N HIS A 626 21.18 -61.44 -2.07
CA HIS A 626 22.18 -62.47 -2.35
C HIS A 626 21.76 -63.69 -1.52
N PRO A 627 21.88 -64.92 -2.03
CA PRO A 627 21.49 -66.11 -1.29
C PRO A 627 22.03 -66.29 0.15
N ASP A 628 22.85 -65.39 0.69
CA ASP A 628 23.49 -65.48 2.01
C ASP A 628 23.85 -64.13 2.71
N ALA A 629 23.39 -62.95 2.25
CA ALA A 629 23.89 -61.64 2.76
C ALA A 629 23.18 -61.14 4.06
N PRO A 630 23.93 -60.70 5.10
CA PRO A 630 23.37 -60.30 6.40
C PRO A 630 22.70 -58.91 6.39
N PHE A 631 21.98 -58.52 7.45
CA PHE A 631 21.43 -57.16 7.60
C PHE A 631 21.34 -56.64 9.06
N ILE A 632 21.30 -55.30 9.22
CA ILE A 632 21.10 -54.56 10.49
C ILE A 632 19.66 -54.01 10.60
N LYS A 633 19.10 -54.06 11.82
CA LYS A 633 17.85 -53.38 12.23
C LYS A 633 18.01 -52.70 13.61
N ASN A 634 17.06 -51.83 13.98
CA ASN A 634 16.91 -51.23 15.32
C ASN A 634 18.14 -50.44 15.84
N LEU A 635 18.90 -49.79 14.95
CA LEU A 635 19.99 -48.91 15.38
C LEU A 635 19.44 -47.78 16.27
N THR A 636 19.96 -47.66 17.48
CA THR A 636 19.50 -46.70 18.48
C THR A 636 20.70 -45.99 19.10
N ILE A 637 20.60 -44.68 19.33
CA ILE A 637 21.60 -43.86 20.04
C ILE A 637 21.02 -43.32 21.35
N VAL A 638 21.79 -43.42 22.43
CA VAL A 638 21.41 -42.99 23.79
C VAL A 638 22.55 -42.23 24.44
N GLY A 639 22.23 -41.23 25.27
CA GLY A 639 23.21 -40.49 26.07
C GLY A 639 22.86 -39.01 26.25
N LYS A 640 23.59 -38.35 27.13
CA LYS A 640 23.46 -36.90 27.37
C LYS A 640 24.32 -36.14 26.34
N LEU A 641 23.72 -35.21 25.60
CA LEU A 641 24.38 -34.40 24.58
C LEU A 641 25.18 -33.25 25.21
N GLU A 642 26.31 -33.55 25.82
CA GLU A 642 27.14 -32.57 26.53
C GLU A 642 28.61 -33.01 26.52
N ILE A 643 29.54 -32.08 26.34
CA ILE A 643 30.98 -32.40 26.29
C ILE A 643 31.41 -33.17 27.55
N GLY A 644 32.13 -34.28 27.36
CA GLY A 644 32.64 -35.16 28.42
C GLY A 644 31.70 -36.32 28.75
N GLN A 645 30.46 -36.30 28.25
CA GLN A 645 29.54 -37.42 28.33
C GLN A 645 29.80 -38.45 27.24
N LYS A 646 29.25 -39.66 27.41
CA LYS A 646 29.39 -40.74 26.43
C LYS A 646 28.05 -40.98 25.71
N LEU A 647 28.12 -41.19 24.41
CA LEU A 647 27.03 -41.70 23.59
C LEU A 647 27.21 -43.20 23.39
N SER A 648 26.14 -43.95 23.58
CA SER A 648 26.09 -45.39 23.36
C SER A 648 25.17 -45.67 22.19
N ALA A 649 25.49 -46.70 21.39
CA ALA A 649 24.62 -47.16 20.33
C ALA A 649 24.49 -48.68 20.32
N THR A 650 23.29 -49.15 20.01
CA THR A 650 22.96 -50.58 19.89
C THR A 650 22.20 -50.85 18.61
N TYR A 651 22.26 -52.08 18.11
CA TYR A 651 21.55 -52.53 16.93
C TYR A 651 21.23 -54.03 17.03
N THR A 652 20.49 -54.56 16.06
CA THR A 652 20.22 -55.99 15.92
C THR A 652 20.83 -56.49 14.60
N PHE A 653 21.74 -57.46 14.69
CA PHE A 653 22.28 -58.17 13.53
C PHE A 653 21.39 -59.35 13.14
N ASN A 654 21.20 -59.56 11.85
CA ASN A 654 20.52 -60.74 11.33
C ASN A 654 21.37 -61.37 10.21
N PRO A 655 21.75 -62.65 10.32
CA PRO A 655 22.59 -63.33 9.35
C PRO A 655 21.87 -63.70 8.04
N ASN A 656 20.54 -63.54 7.99
CA ASN A 656 19.70 -63.84 6.85
C ASN A 656 19.89 -65.25 6.27
N GLY A 657 19.96 -66.25 7.14
CA GLY A 657 20.21 -67.64 6.74
C GLY A 657 21.68 -67.98 6.44
N GLY A 658 22.55 -66.98 6.32
CA GLY A 658 23.99 -67.14 6.13
C GLY A 658 24.78 -67.29 7.45
N GLU A 659 26.06 -66.97 7.38
CA GLU A 659 26.99 -67.08 8.51
C GLU A 659 26.58 -66.15 9.67
N LYS A 660 26.60 -66.69 10.91
CA LYS A 660 26.02 -66.07 12.11
C LYS A 660 26.95 -65.10 12.85
N VAL A 661 28.26 -65.17 12.60
CA VAL A 661 29.25 -64.27 13.19
C VAL A 661 29.06 -62.87 12.59
N ASP A 662 28.76 -61.93 13.47
CA ASP A 662 28.66 -60.52 13.13
C ASP A 662 30.06 -59.90 13.00
N LYS A 663 30.40 -59.47 11.78
CA LYS A 663 31.59 -58.68 11.45
C LYS A 663 31.24 -57.31 10.91
N SER A 664 30.04 -56.81 11.24
CA SER A 664 29.54 -55.51 10.80
C SER A 664 30.55 -54.39 11.10
N ARG A 665 30.50 -53.32 10.31
CA ARG A 665 31.36 -52.14 10.48
C ARG A 665 30.56 -50.96 11.00
N TYR A 666 31.15 -50.13 11.85
CA TYR A 666 30.53 -48.91 12.35
C TYR A 666 31.44 -47.70 12.23
N VAL A 667 30.84 -46.51 12.17
CA VAL A 667 31.56 -45.24 12.25
C VAL A 667 30.73 -44.21 13.00
N TRP A 668 31.38 -43.45 13.88
CA TRP A 668 30.82 -42.25 14.50
C TRP A 668 31.27 -41.03 13.70
N GLY A 669 30.37 -40.08 13.48
CA GLY A 669 30.66 -38.88 12.71
C GLY A 669 29.67 -37.76 12.98
N ASP A 670 29.65 -36.78 12.08
CA ASP A 670 28.73 -35.65 12.14
C ASP A 670 27.65 -35.83 11.06
N LYS A 671 26.45 -35.29 11.32
CA LYS A 671 25.37 -35.32 10.34
C LYS A 671 25.83 -34.72 9.00
N GLY A 672 25.74 -35.51 7.92
CA GLY A 672 26.16 -35.12 6.57
C GLY A 672 27.64 -35.41 6.25
N ASN A 673 28.43 -35.86 7.22
CA ASN A 673 29.83 -36.24 7.03
C ASN A 673 30.10 -37.59 7.72
N ILE A 674 29.54 -38.66 7.15
CA ILE A 674 29.78 -40.03 7.60
C ILE A 674 30.27 -40.85 6.42
N ASP A 675 31.46 -41.42 6.58
CA ASP A 675 32.06 -42.35 5.62
C ASP A 675 32.26 -43.71 6.27
N ILE A 676 31.38 -44.66 5.93
CA ILE A 676 31.41 -46.03 6.47
C ILE A 676 32.64 -46.82 5.98
N THR A 677 33.30 -46.38 4.90
CA THR A 677 34.49 -47.06 4.39
C THR A 677 35.67 -46.97 5.37
N ASN A 678 35.71 -45.93 6.19
CA ASN A 678 36.68 -45.73 7.27
C ASN A 678 36.24 -46.32 8.62
N GLY A 679 35.16 -47.10 8.65
CA GLY A 679 34.59 -47.65 9.89
C GLY A 679 35.43 -48.75 10.55
N HIS A 680 35.15 -49.01 11.83
CA HIS A 680 35.76 -50.11 12.59
C HIS A 680 34.84 -51.33 12.59
N THR A 681 35.41 -52.53 12.63
CA THR A 681 34.63 -53.77 12.77
C THR A 681 34.12 -53.91 14.20
N ILE A 682 32.87 -54.35 14.36
CA ILE A 682 32.25 -54.64 15.65
C ILE A 682 32.97 -55.82 16.34
N VAL A 683 33.15 -55.68 17.65
CA VAL A 683 33.74 -56.70 18.54
C VAL A 683 32.68 -57.49 19.32
N GLU A 684 31.55 -56.86 19.67
CA GLU A 684 30.41 -57.48 20.34
C GLU A 684 29.14 -57.23 19.53
N SER A 685 28.52 -58.28 18.99
CA SER A 685 27.35 -58.13 18.12
C SER A 685 26.23 -57.32 18.78
N GLY A 686 25.71 -56.34 18.04
CA GLY A 686 24.61 -55.50 18.47
C GLY A 686 24.98 -54.36 19.43
N LYS A 687 26.25 -54.23 19.84
CA LYS A 687 26.72 -53.11 20.69
C LYS A 687 27.91 -52.40 20.07
N LEU A 688 27.86 -51.07 20.08
CA LEU A 688 28.97 -50.24 19.65
C LEU A 688 29.77 -49.75 20.86
N PRO A 689 31.10 -49.61 20.73
CA PRO A 689 31.90 -48.85 21.68
C PRO A 689 31.35 -47.43 21.85
N ASN A 690 31.36 -46.98 23.10
CA ASN A 690 30.89 -45.65 23.45
C ASN A 690 31.72 -44.57 22.78
N TYR A 691 31.06 -43.55 22.26
CA TYR A 691 31.70 -42.34 21.75
C TYR A 691 31.74 -41.28 22.85
N ALA A 692 32.94 -40.88 23.27
CA ALA A 692 33.10 -39.79 24.22
C ALA A 692 32.97 -38.44 23.49
N LEU A 693 32.07 -37.59 23.94
CA LEU A 693 31.86 -36.26 23.37
C LEU A 693 33.03 -35.34 23.73
N GLU A 694 33.76 -34.89 22.73
CA GLU A 694 34.94 -34.04 22.88
C GLU A 694 34.61 -32.55 22.70
N LEU A 695 35.61 -31.69 22.88
CA LEU A 695 35.47 -30.23 22.71
C LEU A 695 34.98 -29.86 21.31
N SER A 696 35.50 -30.57 20.29
CA SER A 696 35.17 -30.33 18.87
C SER A 696 33.71 -30.67 18.52
N ASP A 697 33.06 -31.52 19.31
CA ASP A 697 31.69 -31.98 19.08
C ASP A 697 30.64 -30.96 19.49
N ALA A 698 30.97 -30.02 20.38
CA ALA A 698 30.02 -28.99 20.82
C ALA A 698 29.42 -28.24 19.62
N GLY A 699 28.12 -27.99 19.64
CA GLY A 699 27.41 -27.35 18.54
C GLY A 699 27.14 -28.25 17.32
N ARG A 700 27.72 -29.45 17.24
CA ARG A 700 27.46 -30.41 16.15
C ARG A 700 26.34 -31.38 16.49
N VAL A 701 25.71 -31.90 15.44
CA VAL A 701 24.76 -33.01 15.52
C VAL A 701 25.55 -34.29 15.24
N LYS A 702 25.65 -35.17 16.24
CA LYS A 702 26.40 -36.43 16.11
C LYS A 702 25.56 -37.47 15.39
N ALA A 703 26.24 -38.36 14.67
CA ALA A 703 25.61 -39.42 13.91
C ALA A 703 26.45 -40.70 13.99
N VAL A 704 25.79 -41.85 13.82
CA VAL A 704 26.42 -43.17 13.78
C VAL A 704 25.87 -43.97 12.62
N ALA A 705 26.75 -44.65 11.89
CA ALA A 705 26.39 -45.56 10.82
C ALA A 705 26.89 -46.97 11.13
N VAL A 706 26.11 -47.99 10.76
CA VAL A 706 26.47 -49.41 10.89
C VAL A 706 26.15 -50.15 9.59
N GLN A 707 27.14 -50.83 9.01
CA GLN A 707 27.02 -51.66 7.80
C GLN A 707 27.11 -53.14 8.18
N ALA A 708 26.10 -53.92 7.77
CA ALA A 708 26.06 -55.35 8.01
C ALA A 708 27.22 -56.07 7.30
N GLN A 709 27.90 -56.95 8.01
CA GLN A 709 28.88 -57.87 7.43
C GLN A 709 28.94 -59.14 8.28
N ASN A 710 29.04 -60.32 7.66
CA ASN A 710 29.11 -61.60 8.38
C ASN A 710 30.53 -62.16 8.43
N GLY A 711 30.74 -63.32 9.07
CA GLY A 711 32.05 -63.94 9.26
C GLY A 711 32.77 -64.33 7.97
N LEU A 712 32.04 -64.43 6.85
CA LEU A 712 32.60 -64.70 5.50
C LEU A 712 32.96 -63.42 4.74
N GLY A 713 32.78 -62.26 5.36
CA GLY A 713 33.07 -60.97 4.73
C GLY A 713 31.98 -60.48 3.78
N LEU A 714 30.83 -61.18 3.69
CA LEU A 714 29.72 -60.78 2.84
C LEU A 714 29.01 -59.56 3.43
N ILE A 715 28.89 -58.50 2.63
CA ILE A 715 28.38 -57.19 3.04
C ILE A 715 26.88 -57.09 2.77
N GLY A 716 26.15 -56.49 3.70
CA GLY A 716 24.72 -56.20 3.62
C GLY A 716 24.37 -54.71 3.71
N ASN A 717 23.21 -54.38 4.28
CA ASN A 717 22.70 -53.00 4.35
C ASN A 717 23.49 -52.10 5.32
N THR A 718 23.39 -50.78 5.14
CA THR A 718 23.91 -49.76 6.07
C THR A 718 22.76 -48.95 6.70
N MET A 719 22.75 -48.81 8.02
CA MET A 719 21.80 -47.96 8.77
C MET A 719 22.50 -46.75 9.39
N ILE A 720 21.82 -45.60 9.47
CA ILE A 720 22.36 -44.35 10.04
C ILE A 720 21.34 -43.71 10.98
N VAL A 721 21.78 -43.28 12.18
CA VAL A 721 20.97 -42.52 13.14
C VAL A 721 21.76 -41.30 13.62
N ASN A 722 21.08 -40.16 13.83
CA ASN A 722 21.71 -38.94 14.34
C ASN A 722 20.90 -38.27 15.46
N THR A 723 21.57 -37.42 16.24
CA THR A 723 21.03 -36.80 17.47
C THR A 723 19.96 -35.73 17.22
N SER A 724 19.66 -35.40 15.96
CA SER A 724 18.55 -34.51 15.58
C SER A 724 17.27 -35.25 15.16
N MET A 725 17.30 -36.59 15.05
CA MET A 725 16.15 -37.39 14.63
C MET A 725 15.14 -37.62 15.77
N SER A 726 13.95 -38.13 15.43
CA SER A 726 12.93 -38.52 16.40
C SER A 726 13.27 -39.81 17.15
N GLN A 727 12.56 -40.09 18.25
CA GLN A 727 12.68 -41.34 18.98
C GLN A 727 12.32 -42.57 18.14
N GLU A 728 11.31 -42.47 17.28
CA GLU A 728 10.89 -43.53 16.34
C GLU A 728 11.99 -43.87 15.34
N SER A 729 12.85 -42.89 15.02
CA SER A 729 13.99 -43.06 14.13
C SER A 729 15.28 -43.48 14.87
N GLY A 730 15.19 -43.89 16.14
CA GLY A 730 16.30 -44.43 16.92
C GLY A 730 17.06 -43.41 17.78
N ASN A 731 16.69 -42.13 17.80
CA ASN A 731 17.35 -41.15 18.66
C ASN A 731 16.70 -41.06 20.05
N ARG A 732 17.38 -41.55 21.09
CA ARG A 732 16.96 -41.47 22.48
C ARG A 732 17.94 -40.66 23.34
N THR A 733 18.65 -39.72 22.71
CA THR A 733 19.53 -38.79 23.44
C THR A 733 18.73 -37.69 24.13
N HIS A 734 19.31 -37.09 25.17
CA HIS A 734 18.69 -36.00 25.93
C HIS A 734 19.72 -34.94 26.33
N GLY A 735 19.25 -33.78 26.82
CA GLY A 735 20.12 -32.62 27.03
C GLY A 735 20.48 -31.95 25.70
N GLY A 736 21.67 -31.36 25.62
CA GLY A 736 22.08 -30.64 24.41
C GLY A 736 21.52 -29.24 24.31
N SER A 737 21.74 -28.60 23.17
CA SER A 737 21.07 -27.37 22.77
C SER A 737 20.06 -27.67 21.66
N GLU A 738 19.40 -26.63 21.17
CA GLU A 738 18.41 -26.72 20.11
C GLU A 738 18.90 -27.52 18.89
N GLY A 739 18.01 -28.35 18.32
CA GLY A 739 18.28 -29.15 17.12
C GLY A 739 19.12 -30.41 17.35
N GLY A 740 19.25 -30.90 18.59
CA GLY A 740 20.02 -32.11 18.89
C GLY A 740 21.53 -31.90 18.84
N LYS A 741 21.97 -30.65 19.03
CA LYS A 741 23.39 -30.27 19.07
C LYS A 741 24.00 -30.56 20.44
N VAL A 742 25.25 -30.98 20.45
CA VAL A 742 26.01 -31.21 21.69
C VAL A 742 26.22 -29.89 22.42
N ARG A 743 25.87 -29.82 23.71
CA ARG A 743 26.03 -28.62 24.53
C ARG A 743 27.49 -28.42 24.93
N GLY A 744 27.98 -27.20 24.78
CA GLY A 744 29.28 -26.78 25.29
C GLY A 744 29.28 -26.59 26.81
N ILE A 745 30.44 -26.80 27.44
CA ILE A 745 30.69 -26.51 28.86
C ILE A 745 31.91 -25.60 28.94
N ALA A 746 31.83 -24.54 29.75
CA ALA A 746 32.96 -23.68 30.07
C ALA A 746 33.45 -23.88 31.51
N ASP A 747 34.77 -23.87 31.71
CA ASP A 747 35.42 -23.77 33.02
C ASP A 747 36.04 -22.39 33.28
N ASP A 748 36.17 -21.56 32.23
CA ASP A 748 36.57 -20.17 32.32
C ASP A 748 35.83 -19.30 31.28
N ILE A 749 35.70 -18.01 31.57
CA ILE A 749 35.08 -17.02 30.68
C ILE A 749 35.89 -15.72 30.68
N ALA A 750 36.03 -15.12 29.51
CA ALA A 750 36.50 -13.74 29.35
C ALA A 750 35.33 -12.86 28.91
N ALA A 751 35.21 -11.67 29.49
CA ALA A 751 34.25 -10.66 29.07
C ALA A 751 35.01 -9.35 28.81
N THR A 752 34.77 -8.74 27.66
CA THR A 752 35.38 -7.47 27.26
C THR A 752 34.36 -6.58 26.59
N VAL A 753 34.54 -5.28 26.67
CA VAL A 753 33.74 -4.28 25.94
C VAL A 753 34.61 -3.58 24.91
N ASN A 754 34.01 -3.11 23.83
CA ASN A 754 34.72 -2.37 22.78
C ASN A 754 35.14 -0.95 23.19
N THR A 755 34.55 -0.41 24.25
CA THR A 755 34.85 0.91 24.80
C THR A 755 34.46 0.99 26.27
N ASP A 756 35.20 1.78 27.05
CA ASP A 756 34.96 1.94 28.49
C ASP A 756 33.71 2.76 28.80
N ASN A 757 33.34 3.69 27.90
CA ASN A 757 32.13 4.48 28.00
C ASN A 757 31.61 4.91 26.61
N THR A 758 30.33 5.23 26.52
CA THR A 758 29.76 5.84 25.30
C THR A 758 28.55 6.70 25.63
N LYS A 759 27.99 7.40 24.64
CA LYS A 759 26.74 8.17 24.83
C LYS A 759 25.57 7.24 25.02
N LYS A 760 24.55 7.63 25.80
CA LYS A 760 23.36 6.81 26.07
C LYS A 760 22.61 6.27 24.84
N SER A 761 22.75 6.92 23.68
CA SER A 761 22.16 6.52 22.40
C SER A 761 23.01 5.51 21.59
N ASN A 762 24.25 5.26 22.00
CA ASN A 762 25.17 4.36 21.31
C ASN A 762 25.19 2.98 21.96
N ALA A 763 25.68 1.98 21.24
CA ALA A 763 25.83 0.63 21.75
C ALA A 763 27.27 0.36 22.20
N ILE A 764 27.41 -0.27 23.38
CA ILE A 764 28.62 -0.96 23.80
C ILE A 764 28.47 -2.42 23.40
N THR A 765 29.46 -2.98 22.69
CA THR A 765 29.47 -4.39 22.34
C THR A 765 30.15 -5.18 23.46
N LEU A 766 29.36 -5.89 24.25
CA LEU A 766 29.86 -6.87 25.22
C LEU A 766 30.23 -8.15 24.47
N THR A 767 31.51 -8.52 24.53
CA THR A 767 32.02 -9.77 23.95
C THR A 767 32.34 -10.74 25.06
N VAL A 768 31.66 -11.89 25.09
CA VAL A 768 31.91 -12.99 26.01
C VAL A 768 32.61 -14.11 25.24
N LYS A 769 33.75 -14.59 25.74
CA LYS A 769 34.44 -15.77 25.22
C LYS A 769 34.42 -16.87 26.27
N THR A 770 34.11 -18.09 25.85
CA THR A 770 34.02 -19.26 26.73
C THR A 770 35.15 -20.24 26.46
N PHE A 771 35.78 -20.73 27.53
CA PHE A 771 36.93 -21.63 27.46
C PHE A 771 36.68 -22.91 28.27
N LYS A 772 37.31 -24.01 27.84
CA LYS A 772 37.46 -25.24 28.61
C LYS A 772 38.92 -25.70 28.52
N HIS A 773 39.59 -25.81 29.66
CA HIS A 773 41.03 -26.08 29.75
C HIS A 773 41.88 -25.17 28.85
N GLY A 774 41.53 -23.88 28.78
CA GLY A 774 42.25 -22.87 27.99
C GLY A 774 41.93 -22.86 26.49
N GLN A 775 41.13 -23.79 25.97
CA GLN A 775 40.70 -23.82 24.57
C GLN A 775 39.31 -23.17 24.41
N PRO A 776 39.05 -22.37 23.36
CA PRO A 776 37.72 -21.85 23.09
C PRO A 776 36.71 -22.98 22.91
N VAL A 777 35.55 -22.88 23.58
CA VAL A 777 34.45 -23.82 23.44
C VAL A 777 33.22 -23.10 22.93
N ARG A 778 32.67 -23.64 21.84
CA ARG A 778 31.43 -23.17 21.22
C ARG A 778 30.18 -23.73 21.86
N ASN A 779 29.04 -23.13 21.53
CA ASN A 779 27.71 -23.57 21.93
C ASN A 779 27.55 -23.72 23.46
N VAL A 780 28.22 -22.85 24.22
CA VAL A 780 28.05 -22.72 25.67
C VAL A 780 26.93 -21.74 25.92
N ALA A 781 25.93 -22.13 26.71
CA ALA A 781 24.89 -21.20 27.13
C ALA A 781 25.49 -20.13 28.06
N VAL A 782 25.25 -18.86 27.75
CA VAL A 782 25.72 -17.70 28.50
C VAL A 782 24.51 -16.88 28.93
N GLU A 783 24.53 -16.42 30.17
CA GLU A 783 23.55 -15.50 30.73
C GLU A 783 24.27 -14.21 31.16
N VAL A 784 23.68 -13.08 30.80
CA VAL A 784 24.17 -11.75 31.18
C VAL A 784 23.05 -11.02 31.90
N GLN A 785 23.29 -10.66 33.16
CA GLN A 785 22.33 -9.98 34.02
C GLN A 785 22.90 -8.65 34.50
N ALA A 786 22.16 -7.56 34.35
CA ALA A 786 22.48 -6.32 35.03
C ALA A 786 22.15 -6.44 36.52
N THR A 787 23.14 -6.27 37.39
CA THR A 787 22.99 -6.50 38.84
C THR A 787 22.94 -5.22 39.66
N GLN A 788 23.61 -4.17 39.18
CA GLN A 788 23.69 -2.91 39.89
C GLN A 788 23.85 -1.77 38.90
N ALA A 789 23.17 -0.65 39.14
CA ALA A 789 23.49 0.63 38.53
C ALA A 789 23.85 1.61 39.64
N ILE A 790 24.98 2.29 39.49
CA ILE A 790 25.42 3.36 40.40
C ILE A 790 25.71 4.63 39.62
N ASN A 791 25.39 5.77 40.21
CA ASN A 791 25.81 7.05 39.67
C ASN A 791 27.31 7.30 39.95
N ARG A 792 27.87 8.40 39.46
CA ARG A 792 29.31 8.72 39.55
C ARG A 792 29.78 8.93 40.99
N GLN A 793 28.86 9.17 41.92
CA GLN A 793 29.10 9.31 43.37
C GLN A 793 28.81 8.02 44.16
N ASN A 794 28.80 6.86 43.50
CA ASN A 794 28.55 5.54 44.08
C ASN A 794 27.17 5.36 44.75
N LYS A 795 26.18 6.20 44.40
CA LYS A 795 24.81 6.05 44.89
C LYS A 795 24.02 5.10 43.97
N PRO A 796 23.29 4.11 44.51
CA PRO A 796 22.45 3.21 43.72
C PRO A 796 21.42 3.96 42.87
N GLN A 797 21.20 3.46 41.65
CA GLN A 797 20.23 3.95 40.67
C GLN A 797 19.42 2.78 40.09
N THR A 798 18.29 3.10 39.44
CA THR A 798 17.49 2.11 38.74
C THR A 798 18.21 1.60 37.50
N ILE A 799 18.23 0.28 37.31
CA ILE A 799 18.77 -0.37 36.11
C ILE A 799 17.82 -0.12 34.94
N THR A 800 18.33 0.53 33.90
CA THR A 800 17.58 0.87 32.67
C THR A 800 18.21 0.31 31.40
N VAL A 801 19.39 -0.32 31.54
CA VAL A 801 20.15 -0.91 30.42
C VAL A 801 19.37 -2.02 29.72
N LEU A 802 19.52 -2.06 28.41
CA LEU A 802 19.05 -3.12 27.52
C LEU A 802 20.24 -3.96 27.07
N ILE A 803 20.16 -5.28 27.23
CA ILE A 803 21.19 -6.25 26.89
C ILE A 803 20.65 -7.10 25.74
N GLY A 804 21.22 -6.95 24.53
CA GLY A 804 20.67 -7.58 23.33
C GLY A 804 19.23 -7.15 23.03
N GLY A 805 18.86 -5.92 23.41
CA GLY A 805 17.50 -5.39 23.29
C GLY A 805 16.53 -5.80 24.41
N LYS A 806 16.96 -6.60 25.40
CA LYS A 806 16.12 -7.06 26.52
C LYS A 806 16.43 -6.30 27.82
N PRO A 807 15.43 -5.94 28.64
CA PRO A 807 15.68 -5.30 29.93
C PRO A 807 16.39 -6.25 30.90
N ALA A 808 17.53 -5.81 31.44
CA ALA A 808 18.28 -6.42 32.54
C ALA A 808 18.78 -7.88 32.40
N LEU A 809 18.23 -8.72 31.51
CA LEU A 809 18.62 -10.12 31.35
C LEU A 809 18.69 -10.54 29.88
N TYR A 810 19.79 -11.19 29.52
CA TYR A 810 19.98 -11.81 28.21
C TYR A 810 20.50 -13.25 28.36
N GLN A 811 20.01 -14.15 27.52
CA GLN A 811 20.46 -15.53 27.42
C GLN A 811 20.76 -15.86 25.95
N GLY A 812 21.91 -16.47 25.69
CA GLY A 812 22.36 -16.85 24.36
C GLY A 812 23.38 -17.99 24.39
N VAL A 813 23.90 -18.38 23.24
CA VAL A 813 24.97 -19.39 23.13
C VAL A 813 26.16 -18.83 22.35
N THR A 814 27.37 -19.28 22.67
CA THR A 814 28.57 -18.90 21.91
C THR A 814 28.62 -19.52 20.52
N ASP A 815 29.17 -18.77 19.57
CA ASP A 815 29.36 -19.15 18.17
C ASP A 815 30.46 -20.20 17.98
N GLU A 816 30.82 -20.50 16.72
CA GLU A 816 31.83 -21.51 16.39
C GLU A 816 33.23 -21.23 16.95
N GLN A 817 33.54 -19.97 17.24
CA GLN A 817 34.80 -19.52 17.82
C GLN A 817 34.73 -19.44 19.35
N GLY A 818 33.61 -19.84 19.96
CA GLY A 818 33.40 -19.73 21.40
C GLY A 818 33.14 -18.29 21.84
N VAL A 819 32.63 -17.44 20.95
CA VAL A 819 32.39 -16.01 21.20
C VAL A 819 30.89 -15.70 21.16
N LEU A 820 30.45 -14.75 21.99
CA LEU A 820 29.11 -14.19 21.99
C LEU A 820 29.21 -12.67 22.09
N SER A 821 28.79 -11.97 21.04
CA SER A 821 28.78 -10.50 20.99
C SER A 821 27.37 -9.97 21.17
N ILE A 822 27.19 -9.13 22.17
CA ILE A 822 25.88 -8.63 22.61
C ILE A 822 25.90 -7.10 22.61
N PRO A 823 25.01 -6.42 21.87
CA PRO A 823 24.87 -4.98 21.96
C PRO A 823 24.18 -4.61 23.27
N VAL A 824 24.81 -3.73 24.04
CA VAL A 824 24.31 -3.16 25.28
C VAL A 824 24.03 -1.68 25.04
N THR A 825 22.85 -1.20 25.40
CA THR A 825 22.42 0.19 25.20
C THR A 825 21.66 0.69 26.42
N ASP A 826 21.67 1.98 26.70
CA ASP A 826 20.89 2.56 27.80
C ASP A 826 20.17 3.86 27.36
N PRO A 827 19.21 3.79 26.43
CA PRO A 827 18.58 4.99 25.86
C PRO A 827 17.84 5.84 26.91
N ASN A 828 17.40 5.22 28.01
CA ASN A 828 16.71 5.87 29.12
C ASN A 828 17.62 6.13 30.32
N GLY A 829 18.93 5.91 30.15
CA GLY A 829 19.93 6.04 31.19
C GLY A 829 20.10 7.48 31.68
N LEU A 830 20.38 7.61 32.98
CA LEU A 830 20.64 8.89 33.65
C LEU A 830 22.13 9.26 33.67
N GLY A 831 23.01 8.46 33.09
CA GLY A 831 24.45 8.67 33.23
C GLY A 831 25.05 7.79 34.32
N VAL A 832 24.90 6.48 34.22
CA VAL A 832 25.26 5.55 35.31
C VAL A 832 26.27 4.52 34.84
N LYS A 833 27.01 3.96 35.81
CA LYS A 833 27.79 2.74 35.62
C LYS A 833 26.90 1.56 35.97
N THR A 834 26.68 0.67 35.02
CA THR A 834 25.91 -0.56 35.23
C THR A 834 26.86 -1.75 35.23
N SER A 835 26.83 -2.52 36.31
CA SER A 835 27.58 -3.77 36.44
C SER A 835 26.77 -4.93 35.88
N LEU A 836 27.35 -5.61 34.89
CA LEU A 836 26.79 -6.80 34.25
C LEU A 836 27.47 -8.03 34.83
N LYS A 837 26.69 -8.96 35.39
CA LYS A 837 27.14 -10.29 35.82
C LYS A 837 26.95 -11.25 34.66
N ILE A 838 28.05 -11.84 34.20
CA ILE A 838 28.10 -12.84 33.14
C ILE A 838 28.31 -14.21 33.77
N THR A 839 27.45 -15.16 33.45
CA THR A 839 27.58 -16.56 33.81
C THR A 839 27.57 -17.41 32.54
N ALA A 840 28.26 -18.55 32.58
CA ALA A 840 28.26 -19.51 31.49
C ALA A 840 27.98 -20.90 32.04
N TYR A 841 27.36 -21.74 31.21
CA TYR A 841 27.04 -23.11 31.57
C TYR A 841 28.32 -23.93 31.80
N GLY A 842 28.47 -24.47 33.00
CA GLY A 842 29.63 -25.24 33.41
C GLY A 842 30.11 -24.84 34.81
N SER A 843 31.42 -24.88 35.01
CA SER A 843 32.09 -24.54 36.27
C SER A 843 32.78 -23.17 36.25
N ALA A 844 32.63 -22.42 35.16
CA ALA A 844 33.19 -21.08 35.03
C ALA A 844 32.68 -20.15 36.13
N LYS A 845 33.59 -19.44 36.79
CA LYS A 845 33.24 -18.43 37.80
C LYS A 845 32.57 -17.24 37.10
N PRO A 846 31.49 -16.66 37.69
CA PRO A 846 30.87 -15.47 37.12
C PRO A 846 31.88 -14.32 36.97
N LYS A 847 31.78 -13.57 35.87
CA LYS A 847 32.55 -12.34 35.66
C LYS A 847 31.64 -11.13 35.79
N THR A 848 32.20 -10.03 36.26
CA THR A 848 31.51 -8.74 36.26
C THR A 848 32.18 -7.84 35.23
N GLN A 849 31.37 -7.23 34.37
CA GLN A 849 31.81 -6.22 33.42
C GLN A 849 30.98 -4.96 33.62
N ASP A 850 31.65 -3.84 33.85
CA ASP A 850 30.99 -2.54 33.96
C ASP A 850 30.81 -1.93 32.57
N VAL A 851 29.67 -1.28 32.35
CA VAL A 851 29.39 -0.44 31.19
C VAL A 851 28.94 0.94 31.65
N ILE A 852 29.40 1.99 30.98
CA ILE A 852 29.07 3.38 31.32
C ILE A 852 28.43 4.04 30.10
N PHE A 853 27.19 4.50 30.28
CA PHE A 853 26.50 5.35 29.31
C PHE A 853 26.46 6.77 29.87
N THR A 854 27.01 7.72 29.13
CA THR A 854 27.11 9.12 29.52
C THR A 854 25.90 9.92 29.02
N VAL A 855 25.50 10.96 29.77
CA VAL A 855 24.41 11.88 29.41
C VAL A 855 24.93 13.29 29.11
N PRO A 856 24.29 14.04 28.18
CA PRO A 856 24.69 15.41 27.92
C PRO A 856 24.46 16.31 29.15
N THR A 857 23.42 16.04 29.94
CA THR A 857 22.96 16.88 31.07
C THR A 857 23.84 16.84 32.32
N SER A 858 24.95 16.09 32.32
CA SER A 858 25.94 16.09 33.39
C SER A 858 27.32 16.41 32.81
N PRO A 859 28.15 17.20 33.51
CA PRO A 859 29.51 17.47 33.07
C PRO A 859 30.44 16.29 33.28
N ASP A 860 31.48 16.19 32.45
CA ASP A 860 32.50 15.15 32.61
C ASP A 860 33.54 15.53 33.67
N THR A 861 33.09 15.58 34.92
CA THR A 861 33.91 15.87 36.10
C THR A 861 33.70 14.82 37.19
N PRO A 862 34.75 14.39 37.92
CA PRO A 862 34.59 13.47 39.05
C PRO A 862 33.66 13.96 40.16
N LEU A 863 33.34 15.26 40.18
CA LEU A 863 32.44 15.88 41.15
C LEU A 863 30.95 15.77 40.75
N ALA A 864 30.62 15.44 39.50
CA ALA A 864 29.24 15.33 39.02
C ALA A 864 28.53 14.13 39.64
N ASN A 865 27.21 14.22 39.85
CA ASN A 865 26.42 13.10 40.33
C ASN A 865 26.36 11.97 39.31
N PHE A 866 26.31 12.27 38.02
CA PHE A 866 26.18 11.28 36.94
C PHE A 866 27.36 11.33 35.96
N TRP A 867 27.57 10.23 35.24
CA TRP A 867 28.52 10.13 34.13
C TRP A 867 28.00 10.93 32.95
N GLY A 868 28.77 11.92 32.55
CA GLY A 868 28.31 12.98 31.69
C GLY A 868 29.22 13.24 30.51
N HIS A 869 28.71 13.93 29.50
CA HIS A 869 29.48 14.46 28.38
C HIS A 869 29.01 15.87 28.00
N MET A 870 28.52 16.65 28.98
CA MET A 870 28.19 18.07 28.79
C MET A 870 29.36 18.78 28.12
N SER A 871 29.06 19.58 27.10
CA SER A 871 30.11 20.36 26.43
C SER A 871 30.65 21.43 27.38
N GLU A 872 31.96 21.42 27.62
CA GLU A 872 32.64 22.40 28.49
C GLU A 872 32.52 23.82 27.95
N SER A 873 32.48 23.96 26.62
CA SER A 873 32.16 25.22 25.96
C SER A 873 31.40 24.98 24.66
N VAL A 874 30.69 26.03 24.23
CA VAL A 874 29.91 26.05 22.99
C VAL A 874 30.10 27.41 22.30
N MET A 875 29.93 27.44 20.99
CA MET A 875 30.12 28.65 20.19
C MET A 875 28.76 29.20 19.76
N GLY A 876 28.46 30.46 20.08
CA GLY A 876 27.27 31.14 19.58
C GLY A 876 27.40 31.55 18.12
N ALA A 877 26.28 31.92 17.50
CA ALA A 877 26.23 32.28 16.08
C ALA A 877 27.07 33.54 15.75
N ASN A 878 27.41 34.35 16.75
CA ASN A 878 28.28 35.52 16.62
C ASN A 878 29.78 35.20 16.83
N GLY A 879 30.14 33.92 16.94
CA GLY A 879 31.51 33.45 17.18
C GLY A 879 31.97 33.55 18.65
N ALA A 880 31.12 34.02 19.58
CA ALA A 880 31.46 34.06 20.99
C ALA A 880 31.49 32.64 21.59
N ILE A 881 32.50 32.37 22.42
CA ILE A 881 32.64 31.09 23.13
C ILE A 881 32.08 31.25 24.55
N PHE A 882 31.17 30.36 24.92
CA PHE A 882 30.52 30.34 26.22
C PHE A 882 30.94 29.09 26.97
N MET A 883 31.38 29.26 28.22
CA MET A 883 31.65 28.14 29.11
C MET A 883 30.35 27.64 29.74
N ARG A 884 30.25 26.33 29.96
CA ARG A 884 29.11 25.74 30.67
C ARG A 884 28.96 26.34 32.07
N PRO A 885 27.75 26.31 32.65
CA PRO A 885 27.60 26.53 34.07
C PRO A 885 28.47 25.55 34.87
N GLN A 886 29.07 26.02 35.96
CA GLN A 886 29.74 25.13 36.92
C GLN A 886 28.74 24.59 37.93
N LEU A 887 28.91 23.33 38.34
CA LEU A 887 28.16 22.71 39.43
C LEU A 887 28.44 23.42 40.75
N GLN A 888 27.49 23.36 41.70
CA GLN A 888 27.68 23.92 43.03
C GLN A 888 28.92 23.33 43.73
N VAL A 889 29.17 22.04 43.54
CA VAL A 889 30.31 21.32 44.11
C VAL A 889 31.66 21.69 43.49
N GLU A 890 31.67 22.29 42.29
CA GLU A 890 32.89 22.80 41.64
C GLU A 890 33.31 24.16 42.22
N LEU A 891 32.41 24.84 42.94
CA LEU A 891 32.63 26.17 43.48
C LEU A 891 33.12 26.12 44.92
N LYS A 892 34.26 26.75 45.20
CA LYS A 892 34.81 26.86 46.56
C LYS A 892 34.13 28.02 47.33
N GLY A 893 33.29 27.70 48.32
CA GLY A 893 32.78 28.63 49.35
C GLY A 893 31.39 29.24 49.13
N ASN A 894 30.83 29.85 50.19
CA ASN A 894 29.54 30.56 50.15
C ASN A 894 29.66 31.86 49.36
N MET A 895 29.18 31.86 48.11
CA MET A 895 29.21 33.01 47.22
C MET A 895 28.01 33.95 47.48
N LYS A 896 28.27 35.26 47.50
CA LYS A 896 27.26 36.29 47.82
C LYS A 896 26.17 36.35 46.74
N GLY A 897 24.90 36.28 47.14
CA GLY A 897 23.74 36.40 46.24
C GLY A 897 23.51 35.16 45.35
N MET A 898 23.83 33.98 45.87
CA MET A 898 23.68 32.69 45.20
C MET A 898 22.56 31.86 45.83
N ALA A 899 21.79 31.18 45.00
CA ALA A 899 20.87 30.10 45.36
C ALA A 899 21.28 28.83 44.61
N THR A 900 20.83 27.66 45.06
CA THR A 900 21.09 26.40 44.36
C THR A 900 19.78 25.81 43.85
N PHE A 901 19.88 25.04 42.76
CA PHE A 901 18.73 24.34 42.19
C PHE A 901 19.14 22.96 41.71
N PHE A 902 18.30 21.96 42.00
CA PHE A 902 18.50 20.59 41.55
C PHE A 902 17.82 20.39 40.19
N GLU A 903 18.60 20.10 39.15
CA GLU A 903 18.11 19.84 37.79
C GLU A 903 18.93 18.74 37.12
N SER A 904 18.26 17.82 36.43
CA SER A 904 18.87 16.69 35.71
C SER A 904 19.85 15.86 36.55
N GLY A 905 19.55 15.71 37.84
CA GLY A 905 20.39 14.93 38.75
C GLY A 905 21.58 15.70 39.35
N GLU A 906 21.78 16.96 38.95
CA GLU A 906 22.90 17.80 39.34
C GLU A 906 22.44 19.02 40.15
N ILE A 907 23.35 19.62 40.93
CA ILE A 907 23.05 20.84 41.71
C ILE A 907 23.72 22.03 41.06
N TRP A 908 22.90 22.93 40.50
CA TRP A 908 23.33 24.10 39.75
C TRP A 908 23.20 25.39 40.57
N PRO A 909 24.23 26.24 40.59
CA PRO A 909 24.20 27.53 41.27
C PRO A 909 23.56 28.60 40.38
N ARG A 910 22.55 29.28 40.93
CA ARG A 910 21.89 30.44 40.36
C ARG A 910 22.30 31.69 41.11
N ARG A 911 22.38 32.84 40.45
CA ARG A 911 22.87 34.08 41.06
C ARG A 911 21.98 35.26 40.75
N VAL A 912 21.97 36.22 41.65
CA VAL A 912 21.51 37.59 41.41
C VAL A 912 22.54 38.34 40.54
N TYR A 913 22.19 39.50 39.96
CA TYR A 913 23.04 40.19 38.98
C TYR A 913 24.46 40.48 39.49
N ARG A 914 24.57 41.04 40.70
CA ARG A 914 25.88 41.32 41.33
C ARG A 914 26.72 40.06 41.51
N GLY A 915 26.09 38.94 41.83
CA GLY A 915 26.75 37.65 41.96
C GLY A 915 27.22 37.10 40.61
N ALA A 916 26.41 37.26 39.55
CA ALA A 916 26.75 36.84 38.20
C ALA A 916 27.96 37.60 37.64
N LYS A 917 27.96 38.94 37.76
CA LYS A 917 29.09 39.79 37.33
C LYS A 917 30.38 39.46 38.10
N TRP A 918 30.28 39.24 39.41
CA TRP A 918 31.42 38.84 40.23
C TRP A 918 31.96 37.47 39.82
N TYR A 919 31.08 36.50 39.56
CA TYR A 919 31.47 35.14 39.17
C TYR A 919 32.23 35.13 37.84
N CYS A 920 31.70 35.77 36.79
CA CYS A 920 32.39 35.82 35.51
C CYS A 920 33.76 36.53 35.64
N GLY A 921 33.83 37.63 36.37
CA GLY A 921 35.11 38.30 36.64
C GLY A 921 36.11 37.42 37.41
N LYS A 922 35.63 36.56 38.32
CA LYS A 922 36.48 35.63 39.08
C LYS A 922 37.10 34.53 38.23
N ILE A 923 36.44 34.12 37.15
CA ILE A 923 36.97 33.13 36.21
C ILE A 923 37.61 33.78 34.97
N HIS A 924 37.99 35.06 35.06
CA HIS A 924 38.61 35.84 33.98
C HIS A 924 37.78 35.86 32.69
N ALA A 925 36.45 35.92 32.84
CA ALA A 925 35.49 35.94 31.74
C ALA A 925 34.50 37.11 31.89
N ASN A 926 33.72 37.37 30.85
CA ASN A 926 32.73 38.44 30.84
C ASN A 926 31.32 37.89 31.00
N LEU A 927 30.46 38.62 31.72
CA LEU A 927 29.03 38.32 31.73
C LEU A 927 28.45 38.66 30.35
N PRO A 928 27.83 37.71 29.63
CA PRO A 928 27.41 37.90 28.25
C PRO A 928 26.34 38.98 28.12
N THR A 929 26.27 39.63 26.97
CA THR A 929 25.18 40.57 26.64
C THR A 929 23.91 39.80 26.25
N GLN A 930 22.77 40.50 26.17
CA GLN A 930 21.54 39.93 25.60
C GLN A 930 21.78 39.37 24.19
N GLU A 931 22.52 40.10 23.34
CA GLU A 931 22.83 39.68 21.98
C GLU A 931 23.68 38.41 21.97
N ASP A 932 24.67 38.30 22.87
CA ASP A 932 25.47 37.09 23.05
C ASP A 932 24.58 35.88 23.39
N LEU A 933 23.69 35.99 24.37
CA LEU A 933 22.80 34.90 24.76
C LEU A 933 21.78 34.54 23.66
N GLN A 934 21.28 35.53 22.92
CA GLN A 934 20.40 35.28 21.77
C GLN A 934 21.16 34.65 20.61
N SER A 935 22.44 34.98 20.42
CA SER A 935 23.30 34.33 19.43
C SER A 935 23.57 32.86 19.79
N LEU A 936 23.64 32.56 21.09
CA LEU A 936 23.78 31.20 21.59
C LEU A 936 22.51 30.39 21.29
N TYR A 937 21.33 30.95 21.56
CA TYR A 937 20.07 30.33 21.16
C TYR A 937 19.97 30.12 19.63
N ARG A 938 20.39 31.10 18.82
CA ARG A 938 20.37 30.96 17.34
C ARG A 938 21.29 29.84 16.84
N ALA A 939 22.42 29.60 17.50
CA ALA A 939 23.32 28.50 17.15
C ALA A 939 22.74 27.12 17.52
N TYR A 940 21.88 27.07 18.53
CA TYR A 940 21.35 25.83 19.11
C TYR A 940 19.86 26.02 19.45
N SER A 941 19.06 26.17 18.40
CA SER A 941 17.64 26.53 18.50
C SER A 941 16.78 25.34 18.95
N ALA A 942 15.49 25.56 19.22
CA ALA A 942 14.55 24.48 19.57
C ALA A 942 15.03 23.55 20.71
N ASN A 943 15.63 24.15 21.75
CA ASN A 943 16.16 23.47 22.93
C ASN A 943 17.39 22.56 22.71
N GLU A 944 18.08 22.66 21.56
CA GLU A 944 19.33 21.92 21.31
C GLU A 944 20.42 22.20 22.35
N MET A 945 20.43 23.39 22.97
CA MET A 945 21.31 23.70 24.09
C MET A 945 21.19 22.69 25.25
N HIS A 946 19.99 22.23 25.55
CA HIS A 946 19.77 21.21 26.58
C HIS A 946 19.97 19.81 26.02
N ASP A 947 19.41 19.52 24.85
CA ASP A 947 19.35 18.15 24.32
C ASP A 947 20.72 17.65 23.84
N LEU A 948 21.52 18.52 23.22
CA LEU A 948 22.85 18.19 22.69
C LEU A 948 23.95 18.56 23.67
N HIS A 949 23.84 19.73 24.29
CA HIS A 949 24.90 20.27 25.14
C HIS A 949 24.62 20.14 26.63
N GLY A 950 23.41 19.76 27.04
CA GLY A 950 23.08 19.40 28.43
C GLY A 950 22.83 20.55 29.38
N TRP A 951 22.88 21.79 28.90
CA TRP A 951 22.87 22.95 29.80
C TRP A 951 21.50 23.09 30.49
N PRO A 952 21.48 23.47 31.78
CA PRO A 952 20.25 23.53 32.56
C PRO A 952 19.30 24.61 32.03
N GLN A 953 18.00 24.34 32.00
CA GLN A 953 17.01 25.17 31.31
C GLN A 953 15.81 25.57 32.16
N HIS A 954 15.72 25.12 33.43
CA HIS A 954 14.60 25.46 34.30
C HIS A 954 14.45 27.00 34.55
N ARG A 955 15.49 27.80 34.30
CA ARG A 955 15.48 29.26 34.46
C ARG A 955 16.25 29.92 33.33
N SER A 956 16.08 31.24 33.23
CA SER A 956 16.79 32.08 32.27
C SER A 956 18.28 32.19 32.62
N TYR A 957 19.05 32.74 31.68
CA TYR A 957 20.47 33.04 31.84
C TYR A 957 20.67 34.55 31.93
N ARG A 958 21.44 35.00 32.92
CA ARG A 958 21.67 36.43 33.18
C ARG A 958 22.55 37.07 32.12
N SER A 959 22.19 38.28 31.70
CA SER A 959 23.02 39.13 30.84
C SER A 959 23.56 40.36 31.55
N SER A 960 24.53 41.03 30.92
CA SER A 960 25.07 42.34 31.29
C SER A 960 24.28 43.51 30.70
N THR A 961 23.21 43.26 29.93
CA THR A 961 22.41 44.29 29.26
C THR A 961 21.38 44.90 30.22
N PRO A 962 21.40 46.22 30.48
CA PRO A 962 20.41 46.88 31.34
C PRO A 962 19.04 46.94 30.65
N ALA A 963 17.96 46.90 31.45
CA ALA A 963 16.58 47.10 30.99
C ALA A 963 16.04 48.46 31.47
N GLU A 964 14.87 48.89 30.98
CA GLU A 964 14.19 50.09 31.49
C GLU A 964 13.75 49.88 32.96
N GLY A 965 14.32 50.65 33.88
CA GLY A 965 14.07 50.56 35.32
C GLY A 965 15.36 50.62 36.16
N ASN A 966 15.27 51.10 37.40
CA ASN A 966 16.43 51.17 38.29
C ASN A 966 16.76 49.76 38.83
N LYS A 967 17.98 49.27 38.61
CA LYS A 967 18.49 47.94 39.07
C LYS A 967 17.79 46.74 38.42
N VAL A 968 17.61 46.79 37.10
CA VAL A 968 17.02 45.71 36.29
C VAL A 968 17.91 45.42 35.09
N HIS A 969 18.19 44.13 34.84
CA HIS A 969 18.93 43.67 33.66
C HIS A 969 18.14 42.60 32.91
N ILE A 970 18.45 42.42 31.63
CA ILE A 970 17.83 41.41 30.79
C ILE A 970 18.39 40.02 31.14
N ALA A 971 17.52 39.02 31.14
CA ALA A 971 17.88 37.62 31.07
C ALA A 971 17.25 36.94 29.86
N VAL A 972 17.87 35.87 29.39
CA VAL A 972 17.45 35.16 28.18
C VAL A 972 17.19 33.70 28.51
N ASN A 973 16.01 33.22 28.13
CA ASN A 973 15.66 31.81 28.14
C ASN A 973 16.36 31.14 26.95
N ILE A 974 17.36 30.29 27.19
CA ILE A 974 18.16 29.70 26.11
C ILE A 974 17.47 28.54 25.39
N ASP A 975 16.34 28.07 25.89
CA ASP A 975 15.46 27.07 25.26
C ASP A 975 14.63 27.69 24.12
N ASN A 976 14.25 28.97 24.24
CA ASN A 976 13.34 29.65 23.32
C ASN A 976 13.77 31.05 22.85
N GLY A 977 14.91 31.55 23.33
CA GLY A 977 15.48 32.84 22.95
C GLY A 977 14.80 34.09 23.54
N ILE A 978 13.78 33.91 24.39
CA ILE A 978 13.00 35.03 24.94
C ILE A 978 13.83 35.83 25.94
N ALA A 979 14.07 37.10 25.61
CA ALA A 979 14.68 38.09 26.47
C ALA A 979 13.61 38.79 27.34
N HIS A 980 13.84 38.92 28.64
CA HIS A 980 12.93 39.60 29.57
C HIS A 980 13.68 40.28 30.72
N PRO A 981 13.15 41.39 31.26
CA PRO A 981 13.76 42.10 32.39
C PRO A 981 13.60 41.31 33.70
N ILE A 982 14.65 41.28 34.52
CA ILE A 982 14.64 40.69 35.86
C ILE A 982 15.32 41.60 36.89
N GLU A 983 14.79 41.61 38.11
CA GLU A 983 15.35 42.45 39.18
C GLU A 983 16.73 41.94 39.67
N ASP A 984 17.66 42.89 39.85
CA ASP A 984 19.07 42.59 40.10
C ASP A 984 19.37 41.95 41.44
N ASN A 985 18.53 42.17 42.45
CA ASN A 985 18.79 41.76 43.84
C ASN A 985 17.82 40.69 44.38
N ILE A 986 16.76 40.35 43.63
CA ILE A 986 15.72 39.43 44.09
C ILE A 986 15.79 38.09 43.33
N VAL A 987 15.84 38.15 42.00
CA VAL A 987 15.75 36.94 41.17
C VAL A 987 17.11 36.24 41.11
N SER A 988 17.16 34.90 41.16
CA SER A 988 18.39 34.15 40.95
C SER A 988 18.22 33.23 39.74
N ASP A 989 19.12 33.40 38.76
CA ASP A 989 19.05 32.73 37.46
C ASP A 989 20.41 32.12 37.09
N TYR A 990 20.44 31.31 36.03
CA TYR A 990 21.67 30.65 35.59
C TYR A 990 22.68 31.68 35.08
N VAL A 991 23.96 31.34 35.23
CA VAL A 991 25.07 32.21 34.81
C VAL A 991 26.03 31.39 33.99
N ILE A 992 26.26 31.87 32.78
CA ILE A 992 27.37 31.45 31.91
C ILE A 992 28.23 32.67 31.65
N CYS A 993 29.48 32.42 31.30
CA CYS A 993 30.42 33.49 31.04
C CYS A 993 31.00 33.32 29.64
N ARG A 994 31.11 34.45 28.96
CA ARG A 994 31.74 34.56 27.65
C ARG A 994 33.25 34.69 27.84
N GLN A 995 34.02 33.86 27.14
CA GLN A 995 35.48 33.94 27.15
C GLN A 995 35.95 35.31 26.63
N GLN A 996 36.98 35.89 27.25
CA GLN A 996 37.59 37.12 26.73
C GLN A 996 38.33 36.79 25.44
N ASN A 997 38.03 37.51 24.35
CA ASN A 997 38.91 37.51 23.19
C ASN A 997 40.19 38.24 23.61
N ASN A 998 41.34 37.57 23.55
CA ASN A 998 42.63 38.25 23.62
C ASN A 998 42.82 39.16 22.42
#